data_AF-A0A538QD55-F1
#
_entry.id   AF-A0A538QD55-F1
#
_cell.length_a   1.000
_cell.length_b   1.000
_cell.length_c   1.000
_cell.angle_alpha   90.00
_cell.angle_beta   90.00
_cell.angle_gamma   90.00
#
_symmetry.space_group_name_H-M   'P 1'
#
loop_
_entity.id
_entity.type
_entity.pdbx_description
1 polymer ?
#
loop_
_entity_poly.entity_id
_entity_poly.type
_entity_poly.pdbx_seq_one_letter_code
_entity_poly.pdbx_strand_id
1 'polypeptide(L)'
;MKPEEDDGNAANAPTRAGNVCTADPVALGPSERETESIPSNRASEPDLEAEAVLRAVAHAPPRRPRSAVAPGTPWGPSSRYLIERRLGRGGMGTVYAATDTMLNRIVALKILDTTDADRDAAHHARLLREARIAARMEHERIARVYDVGTHDGFAFVAMEYVPGGTLRQRMRGWEVPVPQIVDIATQIAEGLAELHAKGVIHRDLKPENVMLTAQGGVKLVDFGLARNAVIGGDELPPARSAMLEGGSVATASGTPGYMAPEQCAGQPLDARVDIFSLGVILYELVTGVPPFRGTTAGAIMTATLEGAPALHDAAWQRVPERLRDHIARMLERDPAARFPDGGRALAALRELTAEMAHHRSSLPAAMPRVRISRHVARASVVAAAAALVYTWARHAQHEPPAPPPPGMARIDVGTIDVGENPDEIERECAEIGSGCDRQQMKRESPRTRVTVPAFFLDKLEVTNEEFARMLTHMKGILEVEGDETDHYPRYVHRSKVAGEPDLLIDLYKEFRGIEYLDTYRGFRARPGREHLPASLVSWYGAKLYCETQGKRLPAEDEWEAAARGRDNRRYPWGDAPPRCGEVVIKSDGKVRMSPACPPGPGEAHPVGIATQDVTADGIHDLGGNVAEWTSSYFVDGQRTGKPVNPGRDAPRVIRGGSWASSVGARSTGRAQRPPSVMGQNLGFRCASNAVDARPATSSQGD
;
A
#
# COMPACT_ATOMS: atom_id res chain seq x y z
N MET A 1 32.24 -23.67 -60.02
CA MET A 1 32.06 -24.96 -60.71
C MET A 1 31.42 -25.93 -59.72
N LYS A 2 30.48 -26.76 -60.18
CA LYS A 2 29.98 -27.96 -59.50
C LYS A 2 31.15 -28.98 -59.28
N PRO A 3 31.02 -30.06 -58.48
CA PRO A 3 29.79 -30.68 -57.98
C PRO A 3 29.85 -31.15 -56.48
N GLU A 4 29.15 -32.17 -55.92
CA GLU A 4 28.03 -33.12 -56.24
C GLU A 4 27.33 -33.46 -54.87
N GLU A 5 26.01 -33.70 -54.77
CA GLU A 5 25.28 -35.00 -54.55
C GLU A 5 25.57 -35.83 -53.28
N ASP A 6 24.66 -36.68 -52.75
CA ASP A 6 23.19 -36.63 -52.58
C ASP A 6 22.74 -37.78 -51.63
N ASP A 7 21.49 -37.74 -51.17
CA ASP A 7 20.54 -38.81 -50.80
C ASP A 7 20.96 -40.24 -50.32
N GLY A 8 20.05 -40.89 -49.56
CA GLY A 8 19.92 -42.36 -49.60
C GLY A 8 19.45 -43.06 -48.30
N ASN A 9 18.18 -43.46 -48.24
CA ASN A 9 17.55 -44.15 -47.11
C ASN A 9 17.47 -45.71 -47.29
N ALA A 10 17.29 -46.41 -46.16
CA ALA A 10 16.66 -47.73 -45.98
C ALA A 10 17.38 -49.08 -46.33
N ALA A 11 17.69 -49.82 -45.26
CA ALA A 11 17.39 -51.25 -44.99
C ALA A 11 17.57 -52.37 -46.05
N ASN A 12 18.45 -53.35 -45.75
CA ASN A 12 18.04 -54.72 -45.35
C ASN A 12 19.20 -55.63 -44.87
N ALA A 13 18.89 -56.70 -44.12
CA ALA A 13 19.84 -57.70 -43.59
C ALA A 13 20.14 -58.85 -44.59
N PRO A 14 21.04 -59.83 -44.27
CA PRO A 14 20.54 -61.08 -43.67
C PRO A 14 21.54 -61.98 -42.84
N THR A 15 20.97 -63.01 -42.17
CA THR A 15 21.56 -64.37 -41.88
C THR A 15 22.73 -64.55 -40.86
N ARG A 16 22.86 -65.64 -40.07
CA ARG A 16 22.06 -66.87 -39.78
C ARG A 16 22.55 -67.61 -38.51
N ALA A 17 21.75 -68.60 -38.07
CA ALA A 17 22.06 -69.78 -37.23
C ALA A 17 21.97 -69.64 -35.68
N GLY A 18 21.30 -70.54 -34.94
CA GLY A 18 20.37 -71.61 -35.39
C GLY A 18 19.95 -72.60 -34.28
N ASN A 19 18.83 -73.31 -34.52
CA ASN A 19 18.42 -74.62 -33.96
C ASN A 19 18.06 -74.70 -32.43
N VAL A 20 17.08 -75.48 -31.95
CA VAL A 20 16.09 -76.40 -32.59
C VAL A 20 14.92 -76.80 -31.64
N CYS A 21 13.70 -77.04 -32.18
CA CYS A 21 12.56 -77.86 -31.64
C CYS A 21 11.90 -77.50 -30.27
N THR A 22 10.60 -77.75 -29.97
CA THR A 22 9.43 -78.30 -30.73
C THR A 22 8.08 -78.01 -30.04
N ALA A 23 7.02 -77.81 -30.84
CA ALA A 23 5.60 -78.19 -30.65
C ALA A 23 4.70 -77.65 -29.49
N ASP A 24 3.56 -77.08 -29.92
CA ASP A 24 2.25 -76.85 -29.24
C ASP A 24 1.56 -78.16 -28.75
N PRO A 25 0.41 -78.17 -27.99
CA PRO A 25 -0.64 -77.11 -27.93
C PRO A 25 -1.42 -76.83 -26.60
N VAL A 26 -2.00 -75.62 -26.55
CA VAL A 26 -3.37 -75.22 -26.10
C VAL A 26 -3.97 -75.72 -24.76
N ALA A 27 -4.13 -74.75 -23.85
CA ALA A 27 -5.22 -74.48 -22.89
C ALA A 27 -5.75 -75.54 -21.89
N LEU A 28 -5.77 -75.17 -20.59
CA LEU A 28 -6.99 -74.94 -19.78
C LEU A 28 -6.62 -74.27 -18.43
N GLY A 29 -7.59 -73.63 -17.77
CA GLY A 29 -7.37 -72.73 -16.62
C GLY A 29 -7.38 -73.37 -15.21
N PRO A 30 -7.79 -72.63 -14.15
CA PRO A 30 -6.78 -72.12 -13.21
C PRO A 30 -7.03 -72.45 -11.73
N SER A 31 -5.96 -72.69 -10.94
CA SER A 31 -5.99 -72.45 -9.48
C SER A 31 -4.60 -72.37 -8.84
N GLU A 32 -4.40 -71.30 -8.08
CA GLU A 32 -3.74 -71.25 -6.74
C GLU A 32 -2.27 -71.67 -6.50
N ARG A 33 -1.56 -70.72 -5.86
CA ARG A 33 -0.37 -70.85 -4.98
C ARG A 33 0.98 -71.18 -5.63
N GLU A 34 2.11 -70.68 -5.14
CA GLU A 34 2.41 -69.61 -4.18
C GLU A 34 3.85 -69.16 -4.45
N THR A 35 4.10 -67.86 -4.66
CA THR A 35 5.44 -67.28 -4.61
C THR A 35 5.40 -65.98 -3.83
N GLU A 36 6.18 -65.92 -2.76
CA GLU A 36 6.21 -64.79 -1.84
C GLU A 36 6.69 -63.52 -2.56
N SER A 37 5.90 -62.44 -2.44
CA SER A 37 6.31 -61.10 -2.87
C SER A 37 6.49 -60.20 -1.64
N ILE A 38 7.62 -59.51 -1.62
CA ILE A 38 8.00 -58.53 -0.60
C ILE A 38 6.89 -57.45 -0.52
N PRO A 39 6.44 -57.05 0.68
CA PRO A 39 5.22 -56.26 0.82
C PRO A 39 5.34 -54.91 0.12
N SER A 40 4.38 -54.60 -0.75
CA SER A 40 4.29 -53.28 -1.35
C SER A 40 3.99 -52.24 -0.27
N ASN A 41 4.67 -51.10 -0.39
CA ASN A 41 4.57 -50.02 0.57
C ASN A 41 3.16 -49.42 0.48
N ARG A 42 2.28 -49.69 1.47
CA ARG A 42 0.98 -49.02 1.55
C ARG A 42 1.22 -47.54 1.79
N ALA A 43 0.91 -46.73 0.78
CA ALA A 43 0.71 -45.30 0.94
C ALA A 43 -0.25 -45.04 2.11
N SER A 44 0.09 -44.09 2.98
CA SER A 44 -0.76 -43.76 4.12
C SER A 44 -2.02 -43.02 3.62
N GLU A 45 -3.10 -42.99 4.41
CA GLU A 45 -4.34 -42.29 3.99
C GLU A 45 -4.10 -40.82 3.52
N PRO A 46 -3.20 -40.02 4.14
CA PRO A 46 -2.81 -38.70 3.63
C PRO A 46 -2.13 -38.70 2.24
N ASP A 47 -1.41 -39.77 1.89
CA ASP A 47 -0.75 -39.88 0.59
C ASP A 47 -1.76 -40.19 -0.52
N LEU A 48 -2.79 -41.01 -0.21
CA LEU A 48 -3.88 -41.33 -1.12
C LEU A 48 -4.79 -40.11 -1.37
N GLU A 49 -5.04 -39.28 -0.35
CA GLU A 49 -5.71 -37.98 -0.56
C GLU A 49 -4.90 -37.05 -1.46
N ALA A 50 -3.58 -36.97 -1.26
CA ALA A 50 -2.70 -36.15 -2.11
C ALA A 50 -2.69 -36.64 -3.58
N GLU A 51 -2.69 -37.96 -3.81
CA GLU A 51 -2.73 -38.55 -5.15
C GLU A 51 -4.10 -38.37 -5.83
N ALA A 52 -5.19 -38.43 -5.06
CA ALA A 52 -6.54 -38.10 -5.55
C ALA A 52 -6.66 -36.61 -5.94
N VAL A 53 -6.12 -35.70 -5.13
CA VAL A 53 -6.06 -34.26 -5.43
C VAL A 53 -5.21 -34.00 -6.69
N LEU A 54 -4.08 -34.69 -6.86
CA LEU A 54 -3.26 -34.59 -8.07
C LEU A 54 -4.02 -35.03 -9.34
N ARG A 55 -4.79 -36.13 -9.28
CA ARG A 55 -5.64 -36.57 -10.41
C ARG A 55 -6.78 -35.61 -10.72
N ALA A 56 -7.41 -35.04 -9.69
CA ALA A 56 -8.51 -34.07 -9.85
C ALA A 56 -8.03 -32.75 -10.48
N VAL A 57 -6.84 -32.27 -10.10
CA VAL A 57 -6.23 -31.06 -10.68
C VAL A 57 -5.81 -31.28 -12.14
N ALA A 58 -5.33 -32.47 -12.51
CA ALA A 58 -4.89 -32.79 -13.87
C ALA A 58 -6.02 -32.80 -14.93
N HIS A 59 -7.30 -32.83 -14.51
CA HIS A 59 -8.47 -32.87 -15.41
C HIS A 59 -9.36 -31.62 -15.32
N ALA A 60 -8.98 -30.62 -14.54
CA ALA A 60 -9.74 -29.37 -14.41
C ALA A 60 -9.44 -28.41 -15.58
N PRO A 61 -10.45 -27.95 -16.36
CA PRO A 61 -10.20 -26.98 -17.43
C PRO A 61 -9.73 -25.63 -16.86
N PRO A 62 -8.84 -24.91 -17.56
CA PRO A 62 -8.17 -23.72 -17.03
C PRO A 62 -9.16 -22.58 -16.78
N ARG A 63 -9.51 -22.37 -15.50
CA ARG A 63 -10.29 -21.20 -15.05
C ARG A 63 -9.33 -20.12 -14.59
N ARG A 64 -9.34 -18.97 -15.29
CA ARG A 64 -8.66 -17.74 -14.82
C ARG A 64 -9.28 -17.28 -13.49
N PRO A 65 -8.51 -16.75 -12.53
CA PRO A 65 -9.07 -16.08 -11.38
C PRO A 65 -9.74 -14.78 -11.86
N ARG A 66 -11.07 -14.76 -11.84
CA ARG A 66 -11.87 -13.57 -12.16
C ARG A 66 -11.88 -12.65 -10.95
N SER A 67 -11.44 -11.40 -11.14
CA SER A 67 -11.58 -10.28 -10.18
C SER A 67 -10.93 -10.49 -8.80
N ALA A 68 -10.91 -9.45 -7.97
CA ALA A 68 -10.53 -9.60 -6.57
C ALA A 68 -11.62 -10.37 -5.83
N VAL A 69 -11.23 -11.34 -5.01
CA VAL A 69 -12.15 -12.10 -4.16
C VAL A 69 -12.85 -11.14 -3.20
N ALA A 70 -14.18 -11.20 -3.15
CA ALA A 70 -15.00 -10.23 -2.45
C ALA A 70 -15.01 -10.46 -0.93
N PRO A 71 -15.17 -9.41 -0.10
CA PRO A 71 -15.56 -9.56 1.29
C PRO A 71 -16.78 -10.48 1.44
N GLY A 72 -16.75 -11.37 2.45
CA GLY A 72 -17.77 -12.38 2.69
C GLY A 72 -17.63 -13.66 1.85
N THR A 73 -16.63 -13.76 0.96
CA THR A 73 -16.40 -15.01 0.20
C THR A 73 -15.74 -16.05 1.11
N PRO A 74 -16.29 -17.28 1.23
CA PRO A 74 -15.59 -18.39 1.86
C PRO A 74 -14.46 -18.92 0.98
N TRP A 75 -13.39 -19.43 1.59
CA TRP A 75 -12.20 -19.93 0.90
C TRP A 75 -11.56 -21.11 1.66
N GLY A 76 -10.86 -21.97 0.91
CA GLY A 76 -10.13 -23.12 1.43
C GLY A 76 -11.02 -24.35 1.69
N PRO A 77 -10.45 -25.44 2.25
CA PRO A 77 -11.19 -26.64 2.60
C PRO A 77 -12.36 -26.32 3.54
N SER A 78 -13.51 -26.93 3.28
CA SER A 78 -14.73 -26.78 4.09
C SER A 78 -15.15 -25.32 4.37
N SER A 79 -14.83 -24.38 3.47
CA SER A 79 -15.12 -22.94 3.63
C SER A 79 -14.48 -22.29 4.88
N ARG A 80 -13.36 -22.85 5.37
CA ARG A 80 -12.70 -22.44 6.62
C ARG A 80 -12.40 -20.94 6.73
N TYR A 81 -11.93 -20.30 5.65
CA TYR A 81 -11.46 -18.92 5.68
C TYR A 81 -12.49 -17.96 5.07
N LEU A 82 -13.08 -17.08 5.87
CA LEU A 82 -14.00 -16.05 5.38
C LEU A 82 -13.21 -14.78 5.03
N ILE A 83 -13.14 -14.42 3.75
CA ILE A 83 -12.43 -13.23 3.26
C ILE A 83 -13.08 -11.96 3.81
N GLU A 84 -12.31 -11.09 4.46
CA GLU A 84 -12.80 -9.81 4.99
C GLU A 84 -12.48 -8.64 4.06
N ARG A 85 -11.22 -8.54 3.63
CA ARG A 85 -10.71 -7.44 2.80
C ARG A 85 -9.37 -7.79 2.19
N ARG A 86 -9.03 -7.17 1.06
CA ARG A 86 -7.68 -7.27 0.48
C ARG A 86 -6.68 -6.47 1.31
N LEU A 87 -5.54 -7.07 1.64
CA LEU A 87 -4.38 -6.43 2.29
C LEU A 87 -3.40 -5.88 1.24
N GLY A 88 -3.18 -6.60 0.15
CA GLY A 88 -2.30 -6.18 -0.94
C GLY A 88 -2.36 -7.09 -2.16
N ARG A 89 -1.66 -6.73 -3.23
CA ARG A 89 -1.39 -7.60 -4.39
C ARG A 89 0.07 -7.44 -4.77
N GLY A 90 0.80 -8.56 -4.87
CA GLY A 90 2.18 -8.62 -5.33
C GLY A 90 2.28 -9.36 -6.67
N GLY A 91 3.50 -9.51 -7.19
CA GLY A 91 3.74 -10.17 -8.49
C GLY A 91 3.44 -11.67 -8.53
N MET A 92 3.21 -12.31 -7.38
CA MET A 92 2.94 -13.75 -7.26
C MET A 92 1.53 -14.08 -6.76
N GLY A 93 0.68 -13.08 -6.50
CA GLY A 93 -0.63 -13.31 -5.92
C GLY A 93 -1.22 -12.14 -5.13
N THR A 94 -2.41 -12.37 -4.59
CA THR A 94 -3.19 -11.39 -3.82
C THR A 94 -3.34 -11.83 -2.36
N VAL A 95 -3.06 -10.92 -1.43
CA VAL A 95 -3.13 -11.17 0.02
C VAL A 95 -4.40 -10.54 0.58
N TYR A 96 -5.15 -11.30 1.38
CA TYR A 96 -6.38 -10.90 2.04
C TYR A 96 -6.25 -11.04 3.56
N ALA A 97 -6.98 -10.22 4.32
CA ALA A 97 -7.34 -10.57 5.68
C ALA A 97 -8.57 -11.48 5.59
N ALA A 98 -8.54 -12.59 6.33
CA ALA A 98 -9.65 -13.53 6.41
C ALA A 98 -9.81 -14.01 7.85
N THR A 99 -11.04 -14.27 8.28
CA THR A 99 -11.28 -14.97 9.55
C THR A 99 -11.22 -16.48 9.32
N ASP A 100 -10.32 -17.16 10.01
CA ASP A 100 -10.29 -18.61 10.19
C ASP A 100 -11.46 -18.99 11.11
N THR A 101 -12.56 -19.45 10.51
CA THR A 101 -13.84 -19.69 11.21
C THR A 101 -13.79 -20.86 12.19
N MET A 102 -12.84 -21.80 12.03
CA MET A 102 -12.65 -22.91 12.97
C MET A 102 -11.86 -22.51 14.22
N LEU A 103 -10.88 -21.62 14.08
CA LEU A 103 -10.04 -21.14 15.20
C LEU A 103 -10.41 -19.73 15.69
N ASN A 104 -11.46 -19.13 15.10
CA ASN A 104 -11.99 -17.79 15.37
C ASN A 104 -10.90 -16.70 15.48
N ARG A 105 -10.06 -16.59 14.45
CA ARG A 105 -8.93 -15.64 14.41
C ARG A 105 -8.71 -15.06 13.02
N ILE A 106 -8.17 -13.85 12.95
CA ILE A 106 -7.78 -13.23 11.68
C ILE A 106 -6.44 -13.82 11.21
N VAL A 107 -6.38 -14.21 9.93
CA VAL A 107 -5.19 -14.68 9.22
C VAL A 107 -4.92 -13.82 7.99
N ALA A 108 -3.67 -13.73 7.58
CA ALA A 108 -3.31 -13.24 6.25
C ALA A 108 -3.37 -14.42 5.27
N LEU A 109 -4.26 -14.35 4.29
CA LEU A 109 -4.48 -15.40 3.31
C LEU A 109 -3.94 -14.93 1.94
N LYS A 110 -2.81 -15.50 1.52
CA LYS A 110 -2.18 -15.23 0.23
C LYS A 110 -2.67 -16.25 -0.79
N ILE A 111 -3.46 -15.80 -1.76
CA ILE A 111 -3.93 -16.59 -2.90
C ILE A 111 -2.99 -16.32 -4.06
N LEU A 112 -2.43 -17.37 -4.67
CA LEU A 112 -1.38 -17.24 -5.68
C LEU A 112 -1.98 -17.12 -7.09
N ASP A 113 -1.50 -16.13 -7.84
CA ASP A 113 -1.92 -15.91 -9.23
C ASP A 113 -1.14 -16.89 -10.12
N THR A 114 -1.74 -18.05 -10.45
CA THR A 114 -1.12 -19.05 -11.34
C THR A 114 -1.20 -18.58 -12.80
N THR A 115 -0.20 -17.82 -13.26
CA THR A 115 -0.23 -17.16 -14.57
C THR A 115 0.22 -18.00 -15.76
N ASP A 116 0.82 -19.17 -15.53
CA ASP A 116 1.36 -20.04 -16.60
C ASP A 116 0.57 -21.36 -16.63
N ALA A 117 -0.25 -21.58 -17.67
CA ALA A 117 -1.06 -22.79 -17.81
C ALA A 117 -0.25 -24.07 -18.08
N ASP A 118 1.02 -23.94 -18.46
CA ASP A 118 1.92 -25.03 -18.87
C ASP A 118 3.01 -25.37 -17.83
N ARG A 119 2.81 -25.03 -16.54
CA ARG A 119 3.80 -25.33 -15.48
C ARG A 119 3.24 -26.20 -14.35
N ASP A 120 2.95 -27.44 -14.74
CA ASP A 120 3.20 -28.69 -14.02
C ASP A 120 2.79 -28.87 -12.54
N ALA A 121 2.31 -30.09 -12.24
CA ALA A 121 2.16 -30.59 -10.88
C ALA A 121 3.47 -30.48 -10.05
N ALA A 122 4.64 -30.48 -10.71
CA ALA A 122 5.94 -30.24 -10.09
C ALA A 122 6.07 -28.84 -9.46
N HIS A 123 5.46 -27.78 -10.02
CA HIS A 123 5.48 -26.44 -9.41
C HIS A 123 4.66 -26.42 -8.11
N HIS A 124 3.49 -27.04 -8.14
CA HIS A 124 2.60 -27.17 -6.99
C HIS A 124 3.21 -28.05 -5.88
N ALA A 125 3.82 -29.18 -6.23
CA ALA A 125 4.54 -30.05 -5.29
C ALA A 125 5.78 -29.38 -4.66
N ARG A 126 6.45 -28.46 -5.38
CA ARG A 126 7.52 -27.61 -4.81
C ARG A 126 6.98 -26.58 -3.83
N LEU A 127 5.91 -25.86 -4.19
CA LEU A 127 5.27 -24.89 -3.30
C LEU A 127 4.80 -25.52 -1.99
N LEU A 128 4.17 -26.70 -2.06
CA LEU A 128 3.77 -27.47 -0.88
C LEU A 128 4.98 -27.93 -0.04
N ARG A 129 6.15 -28.17 -0.65
CA ARG A 129 7.39 -28.53 0.06
C ARG A 129 8.02 -27.32 0.75
N GLU A 130 8.14 -26.20 0.05
CA GLU A 130 8.61 -24.91 0.59
C GLU A 130 7.74 -24.46 1.77
N ALA A 131 6.41 -24.53 1.61
CA ALA A 131 5.48 -24.10 2.65
C ALA A 131 5.40 -25.09 3.85
N ARG A 132 5.72 -26.38 3.67
CA ARG A 132 5.95 -27.33 4.79
C ARG A 132 7.21 -27.01 5.60
N ILE A 133 8.26 -26.47 4.96
CA ILE A 133 9.46 -25.98 5.67
C ILE A 133 9.10 -24.71 6.44
N ALA A 134 8.34 -23.80 5.82
CA ALA A 134 7.84 -22.58 6.46
C ALA A 134 6.92 -22.85 7.67
N ALA A 135 6.03 -23.84 7.58
CA ALA A 135 5.12 -24.22 8.67
C ALA A 135 5.84 -24.82 9.90
N ARG A 136 7.10 -25.26 9.77
CA ARG A 136 7.94 -25.75 10.88
C ARG A 136 8.73 -24.63 11.57
N MET A 137 8.55 -23.37 11.15
CA MET A 137 9.34 -22.25 11.63
C MET A 137 8.54 -21.39 12.61
N GLU A 138 8.86 -21.53 13.89
CA GLU A 138 8.36 -20.68 14.96
C GLU A 138 9.48 -19.81 15.49
N HIS A 139 9.39 -18.49 15.27
CA HIS A 139 10.31 -17.50 15.83
C HIS A 139 9.58 -16.16 16.00
N GLU A 140 10.00 -15.32 16.96
CA GLU A 140 9.35 -14.02 17.20
C GLU A 140 9.42 -13.13 15.95
N ARG A 141 10.57 -13.13 15.27
CA ARG A 141 10.87 -12.30 14.09
C ARG A 141 10.40 -12.88 12.75
N ILE A 142 9.68 -13.99 12.76
CA ILE A 142 9.18 -14.64 11.53
C ILE A 142 7.66 -14.78 11.66
N ALA A 143 6.91 -14.51 10.60
CA ALA A 143 5.47 -14.74 10.57
C ALA A 143 5.17 -16.23 10.41
N ARG A 144 4.33 -16.78 11.29
CA ARG A 144 3.97 -18.21 11.26
C ARG A 144 3.12 -18.54 10.04
N VAL A 145 3.42 -19.64 9.35
CA VAL A 145 2.52 -20.24 8.36
C VAL A 145 1.60 -21.23 9.07
N TYR A 146 0.30 -21.09 8.90
CA TYR A 146 -0.72 -21.89 9.58
C TYR A 146 -1.31 -23.01 8.73
N ASP A 147 -1.44 -22.78 7.42
CA ASP A 147 -2.12 -23.69 6.50
C ASP A 147 -1.70 -23.43 5.05
N VAL A 148 -1.78 -24.45 4.23
CA VAL A 148 -1.39 -24.42 2.81
C VAL A 148 -2.28 -25.42 2.07
N GLY A 149 -2.93 -24.99 1.00
CA GLY A 149 -3.77 -25.88 0.22
C GLY A 149 -4.22 -25.27 -1.10
N THR A 150 -5.25 -25.89 -1.68
CA THR A 150 -5.88 -25.40 -2.91
C THR A 150 -7.37 -25.13 -2.73
N HIS A 151 -7.89 -24.17 -3.48
CA HIS A 151 -9.31 -23.88 -3.60
C HIS A 151 -9.57 -23.35 -5.02
N ASP A 152 -10.59 -23.88 -5.71
CA ASP A 152 -10.94 -23.52 -7.10
C ASP A 152 -9.77 -23.53 -8.11
N GLY A 153 -8.78 -24.40 -7.91
CA GLY A 153 -7.57 -24.52 -8.74
C GLY A 153 -6.42 -23.58 -8.35
N PHE A 154 -6.62 -22.69 -7.37
CA PHE A 154 -5.59 -21.78 -6.86
C PHE A 154 -4.94 -22.30 -5.59
N ALA A 155 -3.61 -22.27 -5.56
CA ALA A 155 -2.87 -22.49 -4.32
C ALA A 155 -3.01 -21.28 -3.39
N PHE A 156 -3.12 -21.53 -2.09
CA PHE A 156 -3.16 -20.49 -1.06
C PHE A 156 -2.24 -20.84 0.11
N VAL A 157 -1.79 -19.80 0.82
CA VAL A 157 -1.05 -19.88 2.08
C VAL A 157 -1.78 -19.03 3.12
N ALA A 158 -2.21 -19.63 4.23
CA ALA A 158 -2.71 -18.91 5.39
C ALA A 158 -1.56 -18.71 6.40
N MET A 159 -1.32 -17.47 6.81
CA MET A 159 -0.23 -17.08 7.70
C MET A 159 -0.69 -16.09 8.77
N GLU A 160 0.19 -15.81 9.72
CA GLU A 160 0.00 -14.85 10.79
C GLU A 160 -0.38 -13.45 10.25
N TYR A 161 -1.52 -12.91 10.72
CA TYR A 161 -1.89 -11.53 10.41
C TYR A 161 -1.16 -10.57 11.35
N VAL A 162 -0.25 -9.74 10.82
CA VAL A 162 0.48 -8.73 11.58
C VAL A 162 -0.16 -7.35 11.35
N PRO A 163 -0.75 -6.70 12.37
CA PRO A 163 -1.60 -5.52 12.15
C PRO A 163 -0.86 -4.18 11.99
N GLY A 164 0.45 -4.09 12.28
CA GLY A 164 1.19 -2.82 12.31
C GLY A 164 1.73 -2.30 10.97
N GLY A 165 1.42 -2.97 9.85
CA GLY A 165 1.83 -2.56 8.51
C GLY A 165 3.28 -2.91 8.15
N THR A 166 3.73 -2.49 6.97
CA THR A 166 5.07 -2.80 6.43
C THR A 166 6.10 -1.71 6.73
N LEU A 167 7.37 -2.07 6.76
CA LEU A 167 8.49 -1.12 6.85
C LEU A 167 8.45 -0.12 5.68
N ARG A 168 8.04 -0.54 4.47
CA ARG A 168 7.79 0.38 3.34
C ARG A 168 6.78 1.47 3.69
N GLN A 169 5.67 1.12 4.33
CA GLN A 169 4.66 2.09 4.79
C GLN A 169 5.20 2.98 5.91
N ARG A 170 6.13 2.47 6.73
CA ARG A 170 6.81 3.25 7.76
C ARG A 170 7.85 4.23 7.22
N MET A 171 8.59 3.88 6.17
CA MET A 171 9.66 4.69 5.57
C MET A 171 9.18 5.95 4.83
N ARG A 172 7.92 5.99 4.36
CA ARG A 172 7.36 7.17 3.69
C ARG A 172 7.39 8.39 4.62
N GLY A 173 8.15 9.42 4.23
CA GLY A 173 8.30 10.67 5.00
C GLY A 173 8.92 10.47 6.38
N TRP A 174 9.76 9.44 6.56
CA TRP A 174 10.34 9.12 7.86
C TRP A 174 11.86 9.29 7.87
N GLU A 175 12.33 10.37 8.48
CA GLU A 175 13.70 10.47 8.96
C GLU A 175 13.87 9.53 10.16
N VAL A 176 14.67 8.48 9.98
CA VAL A 176 14.84 7.44 10.99
C VAL A 176 16.01 7.78 11.90
N PRO A 177 15.82 7.95 13.23
CA PRO A 177 16.93 8.11 14.14
C PRO A 177 17.84 6.89 14.09
N VAL A 178 19.16 7.08 13.97
CA VAL A 178 20.14 5.98 13.89
C VAL A 178 19.93 4.85 14.91
N PRO A 179 19.64 5.10 16.20
CA PRO A 179 19.38 4.01 17.16
C PRO A 179 18.21 3.09 16.73
N GLN A 180 17.22 3.63 16.04
CA GLN A 180 16.07 2.88 15.53
C GLN A 180 16.37 2.17 14.20
N ILE A 181 17.30 2.71 13.38
CA ILE A 181 17.86 1.97 12.24
C ILE A 181 18.58 0.72 12.75
N VAL A 182 19.42 0.85 13.79
CA VAL A 182 20.18 -0.28 14.38
C VAL A 182 19.24 -1.30 15.03
N ASP A 183 18.20 -0.85 15.74
CA ASP A 183 17.18 -1.74 16.31
C ASP A 183 16.46 -2.56 15.22
N ILE A 184 15.92 -1.90 14.18
CA ILE A 184 15.28 -2.57 13.04
C ILE A 184 16.25 -3.52 12.33
N ALA A 185 17.50 -3.09 12.10
CA ALA A 185 18.55 -3.93 11.52
C ALA A 185 18.78 -5.21 12.34
N THR A 186 18.90 -5.06 13.65
CA THR A 186 19.12 -6.16 14.60
C THR A 186 17.96 -7.14 14.56
N GLN A 187 16.72 -6.65 14.61
CA GLN A 187 15.54 -7.50 14.59
C GLN A 187 15.29 -8.20 13.24
N ILE A 188 15.68 -7.58 12.11
CA ILE A 188 15.71 -8.27 10.80
C ILE A 188 16.79 -9.35 10.80
N ALA A 189 18.00 -9.04 11.27
CA ALA A 189 19.11 -9.98 11.34
C ALA A 189 18.82 -11.17 12.28
N GLU A 190 18.04 -10.98 13.35
CA GLU A 190 17.49 -12.06 14.18
C GLU A 190 16.60 -13.03 13.38
N GLY A 191 15.73 -12.50 12.50
CA GLY A 191 14.92 -13.33 11.60
C GLY A 191 15.76 -14.07 10.55
N LEU A 192 16.76 -13.40 9.97
CA LEU A 192 17.68 -14.01 9.00
C LEU A 192 18.59 -15.07 9.63
N ALA A 193 19.09 -14.85 10.86
CA ALA A 193 19.91 -15.82 11.56
C ALA A 193 19.17 -17.16 11.76
N GLU A 194 17.90 -17.09 12.16
CA GLU A 194 17.03 -18.26 12.35
C GLU A 194 16.72 -18.98 11.03
N LEU A 195 16.46 -18.22 9.95
CA LEU A 195 16.28 -18.76 8.60
C LEU A 195 17.54 -19.52 8.13
N HIS A 196 18.69 -18.84 8.20
CA HIS A 196 19.96 -19.33 7.67
C HIS A 196 20.49 -20.53 8.47
N ALA A 197 20.30 -20.55 9.80
CA ALA A 197 20.63 -21.69 10.65
C ALA A 197 19.84 -22.96 10.28
N LYS A 198 18.68 -22.82 9.65
CA LYS A 198 17.85 -23.92 9.13
C LYS A 198 18.05 -24.19 7.63
N GLY A 199 19.05 -23.56 7.00
CA GLY A 199 19.35 -23.69 5.57
C GLY A 199 18.32 -23.03 4.65
N VAL A 200 17.48 -22.13 5.17
CA VAL A 200 16.46 -21.39 4.41
C VAL A 200 17.01 -20.01 4.07
N ILE A 201 16.81 -19.55 2.82
CA ILE A 201 17.19 -18.21 2.34
C ILE A 201 15.90 -17.47 2.00
N HIS A 202 15.77 -16.19 2.37
CA HIS A 202 14.55 -15.41 2.17
C HIS A 202 14.36 -14.97 0.70
N ARG A 203 15.43 -14.53 0.04
CA ARG A 203 15.59 -14.23 -1.41
C ARG A 203 14.79 -13.05 -1.99
N ASP A 204 13.72 -12.62 -1.33
CA ASP A 204 12.92 -11.43 -1.65
C ASP A 204 12.81 -10.51 -0.41
N LEU A 205 13.91 -10.32 0.32
CA LEU A 205 13.94 -9.42 1.47
C LEU A 205 13.88 -7.96 0.98
N LYS A 206 12.85 -7.23 1.40
CA LYS A 206 12.60 -5.83 1.04
C LYS A 206 11.64 -5.17 2.05
N PRO A 207 11.53 -3.83 2.10
CA PRO A 207 10.68 -3.15 3.08
C PRO A 207 9.19 -3.52 3.02
N GLU A 208 8.69 -4.06 1.91
CA GLU A 208 7.34 -4.61 1.77
C GLU A 208 7.14 -5.94 2.52
N ASN A 209 8.21 -6.74 2.65
CA ASN A 209 8.18 -8.07 3.29
C ASN A 209 8.68 -8.04 4.75
N VAL A 210 8.92 -6.84 5.28
CA VAL A 210 9.24 -6.60 6.69
C VAL A 210 8.02 -5.96 7.35
N MET A 211 7.33 -6.67 8.22
CA MET A 211 6.19 -6.18 8.99
C MET A 211 6.64 -5.56 10.31
N LEU A 212 5.96 -4.50 10.74
CA LEU A 212 6.09 -3.93 12.09
C LEU A 212 4.92 -4.40 12.96
N THR A 213 5.17 -4.67 14.24
CA THR A 213 4.13 -4.98 15.23
C THR A 213 3.67 -3.71 15.95
N ALA A 214 2.48 -3.74 16.55
CA ALA A 214 1.96 -2.61 17.33
C ALA A 214 2.83 -2.26 18.55
N GLN A 215 3.67 -3.20 19.00
CA GLN A 215 4.61 -3.07 20.11
C GLN A 215 6.01 -2.58 19.65
N GLY A 216 6.18 -2.25 18.37
CA GLY A 216 7.46 -1.76 17.82
C GLY A 216 8.44 -2.85 17.40
N GLY A 217 8.04 -4.13 17.41
CA GLY A 217 8.87 -5.24 16.95
C GLY A 217 8.80 -5.47 15.43
N VAL A 218 9.71 -6.29 14.89
CA VAL A 218 9.76 -6.68 13.47
C VAL A 218 9.34 -8.13 13.26
N LYS A 219 8.66 -8.43 12.15
CA LYS A 219 8.38 -9.78 11.62
C LYS A 219 8.64 -9.88 10.12
N LEU A 220 9.38 -10.89 9.68
CA LEU A 220 9.60 -11.20 8.26
C LEU A 220 8.43 -12.05 7.72
N VAL A 221 7.95 -11.72 6.51
CA VAL A 221 6.89 -12.44 5.78
C VAL A 221 7.38 -12.88 4.40
N ASP A 222 6.65 -13.80 3.75
CA ASP A 222 6.90 -14.21 2.35
C ASP A 222 8.30 -14.83 2.06
N PHE A 223 9.00 -15.28 3.08
CA PHE A 223 10.26 -16.02 2.95
C PHE A 223 10.06 -17.35 2.20
N GLY A 224 11.00 -17.71 1.31
CA GLY A 224 11.04 -19.03 0.67
C GLY A 224 9.91 -19.36 -0.31
N LEU A 225 9.00 -18.43 -0.62
CA LEU A 225 7.89 -18.61 -1.58
C LEU A 225 8.20 -18.08 -3.00
N ALA A 226 9.41 -17.57 -3.23
CA ALA A 226 9.86 -17.05 -4.52
C ALA A 226 10.58 -18.14 -5.35
N ARG A 227 10.23 -18.26 -6.63
CA ARG A 227 10.66 -19.35 -7.54
C ARG A 227 12.18 -19.64 -7.47
N ASN A 228 12.53 -20.93 -7.57
CA ASN A 228 13.88 -21.52 -7.71
C ASN A 228 14.65 -21.88 -6.43
N ALA A 229 14.01 -22.39 -5.38
CA ALA A 229 14.72 -23.08 -4.30
C ALA A 229 15.32 -24.43 -4.78
N VAL A 230 16.58 -24.40 -5.22
CA VAL A 230 17.48 -25.54 -5.06
C VAL A 230 17.74 -25.67 -3.56
N ILE A 231 17.18 -26.71 -2.94
CA ILE A 231 17.70 -27.26 -1.69
C ILE A 231 18.88 -28.14 -2.10
N GLY A 232 20.04 -27.97 -1.46
CA GLY A 232 21.23 -28.77 -1.78
C GLY A 232 20.98 -30.26 -1.56
N GLY A 233 21.27 -31.08 -2.58
CA GLY A 233 21.05 -32.52 -2.58
C GLY A 233 20.70 -33.01 -3.99
N ASP A 234 21.66 -33.70 -4.60
CA ASP A 234 21.63 -34.38 -5.90
C ASP A 234 21.59 -33.53 -7.20
N GLU A 235 22.29 -34.07 -8.21
CA GLU A 235 22.66 -33.42 -9.47
C GLU A 235 21.49 -33.32 -10.48
N LEU A 236 21.56 -32.32 -11.38
CA LEU A 236 21.10 -32.29 -12.80
C LEU A 236 20.64 -30.86 -13.24
N PRO A 237 20.60 -30.56 -14.55
CA PRO A 237 21.69 -30.00 -15.36
C PRO A 237 21.60 -28.46 -15.47
N PRO A 238 22.64 -27.77 -16.01
CA PRO A 238 22.62 -26.31 -16.13
C PRO A 238 21.49 -25.81 -17.06
N ALA A 239 20.63 -24.96 -16.52
CA ALA A 239 19.60 -24.27 -17.29
C ALA A 239 20.26 -23.33 -18.32
N ARG A 240 20.13 -23.68 -19.60
CA ARG A 240 20.70 -22.91 -20.71
C ARG A 240 20.12 -21.49 -20.80
N SER A 241 20.99 -20.58 -21.20
CA SER A 241 20.78 -19.17 -21.49
C SER A 241 19.42 -18.84 -22.12
N ALA A 242 18.69 -17.92 -21.50
CA ALA A 242 17.50 -17.27 -22.05
C ALA A 242 17.50 -15.75 -21.75
N MET A 243 18.67 -15.11 -21.88
CA MET A 243 18.80 -13.65 -21.92
C MET A 243 19.89 -13.28 -22.94
N LEU A 244 19.44 -12.82 -24.12
CA LEU A 244 20.11 -11.99 -25.14
C LEU A 244 19.58 -12.38 -26.53
N GLU A 245 18.37 -11.92 -26.86
CA GLU A 245 17.92 -11.49 -28.20
C GLU A 245 16.44 -11.06 -28.13
N GLY A 246 15.99 -10.25 -29.10
CA GLY A 246 14.87 -9.31 -28.96
C GLY A 246 13.50 -9.85 -28.53
N GLY A 247 12.83 -9.06 -27.67
CA GLY A 247 11.39 -9.12 -27.40
C GLY A 247 11.00 -9.91 -26.14
N SER A 248 10.07 -9.34 -25.35
CA SER A 248 9.51 -9.91 -24.12
C SER A 248 10.51 -10.31 -23.02
N VAL A 249 10.69 -9.41 -22.05
CA VAL A 249 11.37 -9.73 -20.78
C VAL A 249 10.52 -10.72 -19.99
N ALA A 250 10.88 -12.01 -20.08
CA ALA A 250 10.26 -13.08 -19.32
C ALA A 250 10.62 -12.99 -17.82
N THR A 251 9.80 -12.26 -17.07
CA THR A 251 9.51 -12.44 -15.63
C THR A 251 10.66 -12.91 -14.72
N ALA A 252 11.77 -12.15 -14.71
CA ALA A 252 12.70 -12.13 -13.58
C ALA A 252 12.00 -11.48 -12.34
N SER A 253 11.14 -12.25 -11.66
CA SER A 253 10.26 -11.76 -10.60
C SER A 253 10.97 -11.57 -9.26
N GLY A 254 11.56 -10.39 -9.09
CA GLY A 254 11.77 -9.74 -7.80
C GLY A 254 11.70 -8.23 -7.99
N THR A 255 11.75 -7.45 -6.90
CA THR A 255 11.85 -5.99 -7.02
C THR A 255 13.33 -5.63 -7.24
N PRO A 256 13.76 -5.20 -8.46
CA PRO A 256 15.16 -5.25 -8.87
C PRO A 256 16.12 -4.41 -8.00
N GLY A 257 15.61 -3.41 -7.28
CA GLY A 257 16.42 -2.57 -6.39
C GLY A 257 16.94 -3.23 -5.11
N TYR A 258 16.50 -4.45 -4.77
CA TYR A 258 16.94 -5.19 -3.56
C TYR A 258 17.66 -6.51 -3.87
N MET A 259 17.77 -6.86 -5.15
CA MET A 259 18.48 -8.08 -5.58
C MET A 259 19.98 -7.92 -5.37
N ALA A 260 20.65 -9.00 -4.95
CA ALA A 260 22.10 -9.06 -4.94
C ALA A 260 22.68 -9.21 -6.36
N PRO A 261 23.93 -8.76 -6.62
CA PRO A 261 24.61 -8.90 -7.91
C PRO A 261 24.56 -10.33 -8.49
N GLU A 262 24.76 -11.34 -7.64
CA GLU A 262 24.68 -12.75 -8.01
C GLU A 262 23.25 -13.20 -8.40
N GLN A 263 22.20 -12.58 -7.82
CA GLN A 263 20.82 -12.81 -8.24
C GLN A 263 20.55 -12.19 -9.60
N CYS A 264 21.02 -10.96 -9.84
CA CYS A 264 20.94 -10.29 -11.15
C CYS A 264 21.68 -11.07 -12.25
N ALA A 265 22.80 -11.72 -11.90
CA ALA A 265 23.61 -12.54 -12.80
C ALA A 265 23.13 -14.00 -12.96
N GLY A 266 22.08 -14.43 -12.23
CA GLY A 266 21.58 -15.81 -12.28
C GLY A 266 22.55 -16.87 -11.73
N GLN A 267 23.46 -16.47 -10.83
CA GLN A 267 24.46 -17.35 -10.21
C GLN A 267 23.85 -18.20 -9.07
N PRO A 268 24.57 -19.22 -8.55
CA PRO A 268 24.15 -19.95 -7.36
C PRO A 268 23.98 -19.00 -6.15
N LEU A 269 22.89 -19.18 -5.39
CA LEU A 269 22.51 -18.29 -4.29
C LEU A 269 22.72 -18.97 -2.94
N ASP A 270 23.37 -18.28 -2.01
CA ASP A 270 23.48 -18.66 -0.60
C ASP A 270 22.85 -17.59 0.32
N ALA A 271 23.10 -17.71 1.63
CA ALA A 271 22.62 -16.78 2.65
C ALA A 271 22.99 -15.29 2.42
N ARG A 272 24.04 -15.01 1.65
CA ARG A 272 24.63 -13.67 1.47
C ARG A 272 23.81 -12.76 0.57
N VAL A 273 22.83 -13.31 -0.16
CA VAL A 273 21.85 -12.51 -0.92
C VAL A 273 20.97 -11.69 0.04
N ASP A 274 20.51 -12.30 1.13
CA ASP A 274 19.66 -11.62 2.13
C ASP A 274 20.47 -10.58 2.92
N ILE A 275 21.77 -10.80 3.09
CA ILE A 275 22.70 -9.84 3.71
C ILE A 275 22.84 -8.60 2.83
N PHE A 276 22.94 -8.77 1.51
CA PHE A 276 22.94 -7.64 0.57
C PHE A 276 21.61 -6.89 0.60
N SER A 277 20.48 -7.60 0.52
CA SER A 277 19.16 -6.99 0.62
C SER A 277 18.94 -6.24 1.94
N LEU A 278 19.47 -6.74 3.07
CA LEU A 278 19.50 -6.01 4.34
C LEU A 278 20.34 -4.73 4.21
N GLY A 279 21.54 -4.80 3.64
CA GLY A 279 22.38 -3.62 3.37
C GLY A 279 21.65 -2.55 2.55
N VAL A 280 20.89 -2.95 1.53
CA VAL A 280 20.05 -2.06 0.72
C VAL A 280 18.96 -1.39 1.57
N ILE A 281 18.26 -2.15 2.43
CA ILE A 281 17.26 -1.61 3.36
C ILE A 281 17.89 -0.59 4.31
N LEU A 282 19.06 -0.88 4.88
CA LEU A 282 19.73 0.03 5.82
C LEU A 282 20.23 1.30 5.12
N TYR A 283 20.76 1.19 3.89
CA TYR A 283 21.11 2.35 3.07
C TYR A 283 19.90 3.25 2.79
N GLU A 284 18.76 2.65 2.43
CA GLU A 284 17.52 3.40 2.18
C GLU A 284 16.95 4.02 3.46
N LEU A 285 17.09 3.37 4.63
CA LEU A 285 16.71 3.95 5.93
C LEU A 285 17.59 5.15 6.34
N VAL A 286 18.86 5.19 5.91
CA VAL A 286 19.77 6.32 6.16
C VAL A 286 19.54 7.48 5.18
N THR A 287 19.34 7.18 3.89
CA THR A 287 19.36 8.18 2.81
C THR A 287 17.99 8.53 2.23
N GLY A 288 16.95 7.77 2.58
CA GLY A 288 15.60 7.88 2.02
C GLY A 288 15.44 7.31 0.60
N VAL A 289 16.51 6.80 -0.03
CA VAL A 289 16.50 6.26 -1.40
C VAL A 289 17.40 5.02 -1.51
N PRO A 290 17.09 4.04 -2.39
CA PRO A 290 17.96 2.87 -2.56
C PRO A 290 19.30 3.26 -3.21
N PRO A 291 20.39 2.51 -2.94
CA PRO A 291 21.74 2.80 -3.45
C PRO A 291 21.84 2.67 -4.97
N PHE A 292 21.18 1.69 -5.57
CA PHE A 292 21.22 1.42 -7.01
C PHE A 292 19.90 1.86 -7.65
N ARG A 293 20.00 2.67 -8.71
CA ARG A 293 18.85 3.37 -9.31
C ARG A 293 18.91 3.33 -10.83
N GLY A 294 17.75 3.28 -11.46
CA GLY A 294 17.60 3.24 -12.92
C GLY A 294 16.15 3.45 -13.32
N THR A 295 15.92 3.85 -14.57
CA THR A 295 14.58 4.11 -15.12
C THR A 295 13.85 2.83 -15.56
N THR A 296 14.55 1.71 -15.65
CA THR A 296 14.02 0.39 -16.02
C THR A 296 14.57 -0.68 -15.08
N ALA A 297 13.92 -1.86 -15.02
CA ALA A 297 14.41 -2.99 -14.23
C ALA A 297 15.82 -3.41 -14.64
N GLY A 298 16.10 -3.47 -15.96
CA GLY A 298 17.44 -3.75 -16.49
C GLY A 298 18.47 -2.70 -16.05
N ALA A 299 18.14 -1.41 -16.12
CA ALA A 299 19.06 -0.36 -15.68
C ALA A 299 19.38 -0.44 -14.18
N ILE A 300 18.42 -0.85 -13.34
CA ILE A 300 18.66 -1.10 -11.91
C ILE A 300 19.57 -2.32 -11.72
N MET A 301 19.32 -3.43 -12.43
CA MET A 301 20.18 -4.62 -12.39
C MET A 301 21.62 -4.30 -12.83
N THR A 302 21.80 -3.55 -13.93
CA THR A 302 23.11 -3.05 -14.38
C THR A 302 23.78 -2.18 -13.31
N ALA A 303 23.06 -1.21 -12.73
CA ALA A 303 23.59 -0.37 -11.65
C ALA A 303 24.01 -1.19 -10.41
N THR A 304 23.32 -2.27 -10.09
CA THR A 304 23.68 -3.21 -9.00
C THR A 304 24.91 -4.07 -9.33
N LEU A 305 25.11 -4.44 -10.60
CA LEU A 305 26.28 -5.22 -11.06
C LEU A 305 27.56 -4.37 -11.18
N GLU A 306 27.42 -3.10 -11.56
CA GLU A 306 28.52 -2.20 -11.92
C GLU A 306 28.86 -1.16 -10.84
N GLY A 307 27.87 -0.73 -10.05
CA GLY A 307 28.00 0.38 -9.11
C GLY A 307 28.55 -0.01 -7.73
N ALA A 308 29.06 1.00 -7.02
CA ALA A 308 29.35 0.96 -5.60
C ALA A 308 28.48 2.01 -4.88
N PRO A 309 27.96 1.73 -3.67
CA PRO A 309 27.11 2.67 -2.93
C PRO A 309 27.90 3.90 -2.44
N ALA A 310 27.32 5.10 -2.56
CA ALA A 310 27.93 6.32 -2.05
C ALA A 310 27.69 6.47 -0.54
N LEU A 311 28.75 6.29 0.26
CA LEU A 311 28.68 6.29 1.73
C LEU A 311 29.31 7.55 2.37
N HIS A 312 29.49 8.61 1.59
CA HIS A 312 30.21 9.84 1.99
C HIS A 312 29.35 11.12 1.99
N ASP A 313 28.13 11.05 1.48
CA ASP A 313 27.21 12.20 1.39
C ASP A 313 26.75 12.71 2.76
N ALA A 314 26.17 13.91 2.80
CA ALA A 314 25.74 14.58 4.03
C ALA A 314 24.87 13.72 4.97
N ALA A 315 24.02 12.84 4.42
CA ALA A 315 23.21 11.89 5.20
C ALA A 315 24.05 10.99 6.12
N TRP A 316 25.26 10.61 5.68
CA TRP A 316 26.15 9.72 6.41
C TRP A 316 26.91 10.41 7.54
N GLN A 317 26.96 11.74 7.60
CA GLN A 317 27.68 12.48 8.65
C GLN A 317 27.11 12.23 10.05
N ARG A 318 25.83 11.88 10.15
CA ARG A 318 25.13 11.58 11.42
C ARG A 318 25.14 10.08 11.77
N VAL A 319 25.72 9.25 10.91
CA VAL A 319 25.81 7.79 11.06
C VAL A 319 27.17 7.41 11.65
N PRO A 320 27.23 6.63 12.77
CA PRO A 320 28.46 6.11 13.32
C PRO A 320 29.26 5.34 12.28
N GLU A 321 30.58 5.56 12.25
CA GLU A 321 31.52 4.95 11.29
C GLU A 321 31.32 3.43 11.19
N ARG A 322 31.30 2.73 12.32
CA ARG A 322 31.04 1.27 12.36
C ARG A 322 29.73 0.83 11.71
N LEU A 323 28.65 1.60 11.83
CA LEU A 323 27.39 1.27 11.16
C LEU A 323 27.52 1.44 9.65
N ARG A 324 28.21 2.50 9.21
CA ARG A 324 28.52 2.74 7.79
C ARG A 324 29.40 1.60 7.25
N ASP A 325 30.40 1.15 7.98
CA ASP A 325 31.28 0.04 7.60
C ASP A 325 30.51 -1.29 7.49
N HIS A 326 29.57 -1.54 8.41
CA HIS A 326 28.70 -2.72 8.33
C HIS A 326 27.77 -2.66 7.11
N ILE A 327 27.20 -1.49 6.79
CA ILE A 327 26.37 -1.31 5.59
C ILE A 327 27.21 -1.45 4.31
N ALA A 328 28.42 -0.87 4.28
CA ALA A 328 29.38 -1.04 3.20
C ALA A 328 29.66 -2.53 2.95
N ARG A 329 30.01 -3.26 4.01
CA ARG A 329 30.29 -4.69 3.96
C ARG A 329 29.08 -5.52 3.54
N MET A 330 27.86 -5.15 3.93
CA MET A 330 26.65 -5.82 3.45
C MET A 330 26.44 -5.61 1.94
N LEU A 331 26.78 -4.42 1.43
CA LEU A 331 26.62 -4.02 0.03
C LEU A 331 27.82 -4.38 -0.86
N GLU A 332 28.80 -5.13 -0.37
CA GLU A 332 29.95 -5.57 -1.18
C GLU A 332 29.50 -6.38 -2.39
N ARG A 333 30.13 -6.11 -3.55
CA ARG A 333 29.73 -6.80 -4.78
C ARG A 333 30.10 -8.28 -4.74
N ASP A 334 31.30 -8.59 -4.24
CA ASP A 334 31.73 -9.97 -4.00
C ASP A 334 31.02 -10.54 -2.75
N PRO A 335 30.20 -11.60 -2.88
CA PRO A 335 29.57 -12.24 -1.74
C PRO A 335 30.59 -12.68 -0.66
N ALA A 336 31.81 -13.06 -1.04
CA ALA A 336 32.83 -13.50 -0.10
C ALA A 336 33.33 -12.41 0.85
N ALA A 337 33.20 -11.12 0.48
CA ALA A 337 33.55 -9.99 1.34
C ALA A 337 32.45 -9.64 2.38
N ARG A 338 31.20 -10.06 2.13
CA ARG A 338 30.04 -9.78 3.00
C ARG A 338 30.13 -10.51 4.35
N PHE A 339 29.13 -10.31 5.21
CA PHE A 339 28.87 -11.25 6.29
C PHE A 339 28.38 -12.58 5.69
N PRO A 340 28.86 -13.75 6.15
CA PRO A 340 28.54 -15.03 5.52
C PRO A 340 27.09 -15.49 5.74
N ASP A 341 26.45 -15.01 6.82
CA ASP A 341 25.11 -15.39 7.24
C ASP A 341 24.49 -14.32 8.17
N GLY A 342 23.18 -14.46 8.45
CA GLY A 342 22.42 -13.56 9.32
C GLY A 342 22.89 -13.56 10.77
N GLY A 343 23.46 -14.65 11.27
CA GLY A 343 24.02 -14.73 12.62
C GLY A 343 25.27 -13.88 12.80
N ARG A 344 26.14 -13.81 11.77
CA ARG A 344 27.31 -12.93 11.75
C ARG A 344 26.94 -11.46 11.58
N ALA A 345 25.94 -11.15 10.76
CA ALA A 345 25.40 -9.79 10.67
C ALA A 345 24.76 -9.35 12.01
N LEU A 346 24.01 -10.25 12.65
CA LEU A 346 23.39 -10.01 13.96
C LEU A 346 24.42 -9.75 15.06
N ALA A 347 25.51 -10.52 15.10
CA ALA A 347 26.59 -10.33 16.07
C ALA A 347 27.18 -8.91 15.98
N ALA A 348 27.53 -8.48 14.77
CA ALA A 348 28.08 -7.14 14.52
C ALA A 348 27.10 -6.01 14.92
N LEU A 349 25.81 -6.15 14.61
CA LEU A 349 24.78 -5.18 14.99
C LEU A 349 24.53 -5.13 16.51
N ARG A 350 24.65 -6.26 17.21
CA ARG A 350 24.55 -6.32 18.68
C ARG A 350 25.77 -5.71 19.38
N GLU A 351 26.98 -5.91 18.85
CA GLU A 351 28.21 -5.24 19.32
C GLU A 351 28.06 -3.71 19.22
N LEU A 352 27.63 -3.20 18.07
CA LEU A 352 27.33 -1.77 17.86
C LEU A 352 26.27 -1.25 18.86
N THR A 353 25.21 -2.02 19.09
CA THR A 353 24.14 -1.65 20.05
C THR A 353 24.68 -1.52 21.47
N ALA A 354 25.57 -2.43 21.90
CA ALA A 354 26.20 -2.37 23.21
C ALA A 354 27.13 -1.15 23.36
N GLU A 355 27.90 -0.81 22.33
CA GLU A 355 28.77 0.37 22.31
C GLU A 355 27.96 1.68 22.41
N MET A 356 26.86 1.78 21.66
CA MET A 356 25.94 2.92 21.73
C MET A 356 25.28 3.06 23.11
N ALA A 357 25.01 1.96 23.81
CA ALA A 357 24.52 1.98 25.19
C ALA A 357 25.61 2.42 26.19
N HIS A 358 26.85 1.97 25.99
CA HIS A 358 27.97 2.34 26.86
C HIS A 358 28.28 3.85 26.79
N HIS A 359 28.30 4.44 25.59
CA HIS A 359 28.49 5.89 25.45
C HIS A 359 27.39 6.76 26.08
N ARG A 360 26.15 6.26 26.18
CA ARG A 360 25.08 6.97 26.91
C ARG A 360 25.27 6.94 28.43
N SER A 361 25.98 5.96 28.97
CA SER A 361 26.23 5.82 30.41
C SER A 361 27.52 6.51 30.89
N SER A 362 28.35 7.04 29.99
CA SER A 362 29.61 7.74 30.30
C SER A 362 29.50 9.26 30.47
N LEU A 363 28.30 9.83 30.56
CA LEU A 363 28.11 11.25 30.94
C LEU A 363 28.34 11.45 32.45
N PRO A 364 29.07 12.48 32.90
CA PRO A 364 29.48 12.62 34.29
C PRO A 364 28.32 13.01 35.21
N ALA A 365 27.94 12.09 36.11
CA ALA A 365 26.98 12.37 37.18
C ALA A 365 27.65 13.17 38.32
N ALA A 366 27.41 14.48 38.37
CA ALA A 366 27.94 15.36 39.41
C ALA A 366 26.82 16.01 40.25
N MET A 367 26.48 15.40 41.40
CA MET A 367 26.03 16.11 42.60
C MET A 367 26.32 15.25 43.86
N PRO A 368 26.63 15.87 45.02
CA PRO A 368 27.13 15.16 46.19
C PRO A 368 26.02 14.43 46.97
N ARG A 369 26.30 13.19 47.40
CA ARG A 369 25.38 12.40 48.24
C ARG A 369 25.46 12.84 49.71
N VAL A 370 24.48 13.62 50.16
CA VAL A 370 24.22 13.84 51.59
C VAL A 370 23.72 12.54 52.24
N ARG A 371 24.33 12.12 53.34
CA ARG A 371 23.87 10.96 54.14
C ARG A 371 22.65 11.35 54.97
N ILE A 372 21.49 10.76 54.70
CA ILE A 372 20.29 10.84 55.55
C ILE A 372 19.95 9.45 56.11
N SER A 373 19.50 9.41 57.37
CA SER A 373 19.25 8.17 58.13
C SER A 373 18.18 7.27 57.50
N ARG A 374 18.42 5.96 57.53
CA ARG A 374 17.61 4.91 56.88
C ARG A 374 16.17 4.80 57.38
N HIS A 375 15.81 5.45 58.50
CA HIS A 375 14.47 5.34 59.09
C HIS A 375 13.44 6.35 58.54
N VAL A 376 13.87 7.44 57.88
CA VAL A 376 12.95 8.43 57.28
C VAL A 376 12.49 8.02 55.87
N ALA A 377 13.30 7.23 55.16
CA ALA A 377 13.10 6.92 53.75
C ALA A 377 11.87 6.04 53.41
N ARG A 378 11.30 5.30 54.38
CA ARG A 378 10.18 4.38 54.11
C ARG A 378 8.81 5.06 54.01
N ALA A 379 8.59 6.16 54.72
CA ALA A 379 7.32 6.91 54.63
C ALA A 379 7.26 7.79 53.36
N SER A 380 8.39 8.43 53.02
CA SER A 380 8.47 9.35 51.87
C SER A 380 8.48 8.63 50.52
N VAL A 381 8.98 7.39 50.41
CA VAL A 381 8.88 6.62 49.16
C VAL A 381 7.44 6.23 48.83
N VAL A 382 6.60 5.89 49.82
CA VAL A 382 5.18 5.57 49.58
C VAL A 382 4.39 6.83 49.20
N ALA A 383 4.62 7.94 49.89
CA ALA A 383 3.99 9.22 49.54
C ALA A 383 4.45 9.75 48.17
N ALA A 384 5.74 9.62 47.83
CA ALA A 384 6.28 10.01 46.53
C ALA A 384 5.80 9.07 45.41
N ALA A 385 5.67 7.76 45.66
CA ALA A 385 5.11 6.82 44.70
C ALA A 385 3.61 7.09 44.47
N ALA A 386 2.83 7.36 45.53
CA ALA A 386 1.43 7.74 45.41
C ALA A 386 1.26 9.08 44.67
N ALA A 387 2.11 10.07 44.95
CA ALA A 387 2.14 11.34 44.23
C ALA A 387 2.54 11.15 42.76
N LEU A 388 3.56 10.35 42.47
CA LEU A 388 4.00 10.01 41.10
C LEU A 388 2.90 9.28 40.33
N VAL A 389 2.23 8.30 40.94
CA VAL A 389 1.09 7.58 40.35
C VAL A 389 -0.09 8.54 40.14
N TYR A 390 -0.36 9.47 41.05
CA TYR A 390 -1.42 10.47 40.90
C TYR A 390 -1.10 11.50 39.79
N THR A 391 0.16 11.97 39.69
CA THR A 391 0.59 12.85 38.60
C THR A 391 0.65 12.12 37.26
N TRP A 392 1.07 10.86 37.24
CA TRP A 392 1.11 10.02 36.04
C TRP A 392 -0.31 9.69 35.56
N ALA A 393 -1.23 9.36 36.47
CA ALA A 393 -2.65 9.18 36.14
C ALA A 393 -3.30 10.46 35.61
N ARG A 394 -2.92 11.64 36.12
CA ARG A 394 -3.37 12.93 35.56
C ARG A 394 -2.72 13.29 34.22
N HIS A 395 -1.44 12.97 34.00
CA HIS A 395 -0.78 13.20 32.70
C HIS A 395 -1.24 12.21 31.63
N ALA A 396 -1.44 10.92 31.97
CA ALA A 396 -1.95 9.91 31.04
C ALA A 396 -3.40 10.18 30.57
N GLN A 397 -4.14 11.04 31.28
CA GLN A 397 -5.45 11.54 30.84
C GLN A 397 -5.37 12.84 30.03
N HIS A 398 -4.22 13.52 29.99
CA HIS A 398 -4.00 14.82 29.35
C HIS A 398 -2.64 14.85 28.62
N GLU A 399 -2.35 13.86 27.76
CA GLU A 399 -1.40 14.13 26.68
C GLU A 399 -2.00 15.22 25.78
N PRO A 400 -1.29 16.33 25.53
CA PRO A 400 -1.79 17.35 24.63
C PRO A 400 -1.96 16.72 23.24
N PRO A 401 -3.09 16.98 22.55
CA PRO A 401 -3.36 16.39 21.25
C PRO A 401 -2.22 16.67 20.27
N ALA A 402 -1.83 15.65 19.50
CA ALA A 402 -0.78 15.78 18.49
C ALA A 402 -1.00 17.03 17.61
N PRO A 403 0.05 17.85 17.37
CA PRO A 403 -0.08 19.04 16.55
C PRO A 403 -0.47 18.65 15.11
N PRO A 404 -1.27 19.48 14.42
CA PRO A 404 -1.64 19.20 13.04
C PRO A 404 -0.42 19.14 12.13
N PRO A 405 -0.41 18.26 11.11
CA PRO A 405 0.58 18.33 10.05
C PRO A 405 0.59 19.71 9.39
N PRO A 406 1.75 20.18 8.89
CA PRO A 406 1.84 21.38 8.06
C PRO A 406 0.77 21.41 6.96
N GLY A 407 0.09 22.55 6.84
CA GLY A 407 -1.03 22.75 5.91
C GLY A 407 -2.40 22.25 6.39
N MET A 408 -2.50 21.53 7.51
CA MET A 408 -3.77 21.03 8.04
C MET A 408 -4.27 21.78 9.29
N ALA A 409 -5.58 21.72 9.53
CA ALA A 409 -6.25 22.11 10.77
C ALA A 409 -6.75 20.87 11.51
N ARG A 410 -6.72 20.88 12.86
CA ARG A 410 -7.34 19.84 13.69
C ARG A 410 -8.82 20.14 13.84
N ILE A 411 -9.67 19.19 13.48
CA ILE A 411 -11.12 19.28 13.67
C ILE A 411 -11.53 18.29 14.74
N ASP A 412 -12.08 18.82 15.83
CA ASP A 412 -12.39 18.09 17.06
C ASP A 412 -13.74 18.61 17.60
N VAL A 413 -14.83 18.28 16.90
CA VAL A 413 -16.19 18.71 17.27
C VAL A 413 -16.90 17.73 18.21
N GLY A 414 -16.43 16.48 18.28
CA GLY A 414 -17.08 15.42 19.06
C GLY A 414 -18.40 14.96 18.43
N THR A 415 -19.48 15.00 19.21
CA THR A 415 -20.82 14.64 18.75
C THR A 415 -21.61 15.88 18.37
N ILE A 416 -22.05 15.96 17.11
CA ILE A 416 -22.82 17.08 16.54
C ILE A 416 -24.04 16.60 15.76
N ASP A 417 -24.99 17.50 15.50
CA ASP A 417 -26.14 17.24 14.64
C ASP A 417 -25.88 17.81 13.23
N VAL A 418 -25.79 16.92 12.24
CA VAL A 418 -25.50 17.23 10.83
C VAL A 418 -26.75 17.07 9.96
N GLY A 419 -26.85 17.83 8.88
CA GLY A 419 -28.03 17.90 8.03
C GLY A 419 -29.08 18.86 8.55
N GLU A 420 -30.23 18.85 7.88
CA GLU A 420 -31.39 19.69 8.20
C GLU A 420 -32.69 18.90 8.20
N ASN A 421 -33.62 19.31 9.06
CA ASN A 421 -34.98 18.83 9.03
C ASN A 421 -35.85 19.65 8.05
N PRO A 422 -36.96 19.10 7.54
CA PRO A 422 -37.83 19.81 6.60
C PRO A 422 -38.28 21.21 7.06
N ASP A 423 -38.51 21.40 8.36
CA ASP A 423 -38.91 22.69 8.93
C ASP A 423 -37.78 23.73 8.93
N GLU A 424 -36.51 23.29 9.00
CA GLU A 424 -35.33 24.17 8.89
C GLU A 424 -35.20 24.65 7.44
N ILE A 425 -35.29 23.71 6.48
CA ILE A 425 -35.26 24.00 5.04
C ILE A 425 -36.37 24.96 4.63
N GLU A 426 -37.61 24.79 5.14
CA GLU A 426 -38.71 25.68 4.77
C GLU A 426 -38.59 27.07 5.40
N ARG A 427 -38.03 27.19 6.62
CA ARG A 427 -37.69 28.51 7.19
C ARG A 427 -36.62 29.23 6.37
N GLU A 428 -35.56 28.52 5.99
CA GLU A 428 -34.52 29.09 5.14
C GLU A 428 -35.05 29.46 3.74
N CYS A 429 -35.93 28.65 3.16
CA CYS A 429 -36.59 29.03 1.92
C CYS A 429 -37.54 30.22 2.04
N ALA A 430 -38.16 30.45 3.20
CA ALA A 430 -38.92 31.67 3.45
C ALA A 430 -38.01 32.92 3.52
N GLU A 431 -36.78 32.77 4.03
CA GLU A 431 -35.77 33.85 4.06
C GLU A 431 -35.14 34.15 2.69
N ILE A 432 -34.93 33.12 1.86
CA ILE A 432 -34.41 33.24 0.48
C ILE A 432 -35.51 33.73 -0.49
N GLY A 433 -36.76 33.35 -0.26
CA GLY A 433 -37.90 33.73 -1.09
C GLY A 433 -37.95 32.99 -2.43
N SER A 434 -38.19 33.72 -3.52
CA SER A 434 -38.39 33.15 -4.86
C SER A 434 -37.15 32.45 -5.45
N GLY A 435 -35.96 32.74 -4.94
CA GLY A 435 -34.72 32.07 -5.35
C GLY A 435 -34.51 30.68 -4.74
N CYS A 436 -35.36 30.22 -3.81
CA CYS A 436 -35.06 29.01 -3.04
C CYS A 436 -35.19 27.71 -3.86
N ASP A 437 -34.09 26.98 -3.99
CA ASP A 437 -34.05 25.67 -4.63
C ASP A 437 -34.46 24.55 -3.64
N ARG A 438 -35.76 24.50 -3.33
CA ARG A 438 -36.36 23.48 -2.43
C ARG A 438 -36.02 22.05 -2.83
N GLN A 439 -35.84 21.76 -4.11
CA GLN A 439 -35.52 20.41 -4.58
C GLN A 439 -34.07 20.03 -4.26
N GLN A 440 -33.13 20.96 -4.41
CA GLN A 440 -31.74 20.78 -4.01
C GLN A 440 -31.61 20.69 -2.48
N MET A 441 -32.24 21.60 -1.72
CA MET A 441 -32.12 21.62 -0.26
C MET A 441 -32.70 20.39 0.44
N LYS A 442 -33.75 19.77 -0.10
CA LYS A 442 -34.30 18.49 0.42
C LYS A 442 -33.27 17.35 0.51
N ARG A 443 -32.15 17.44 -0.23
CA ARG A 443 -31.06 16.45 -0.16
C ARG A 443 -30.32 16.48 1.18
N GLU A 444 -30.44 17.56 1.93
CA GLU A 444 -29.70 17.84 3.18
C GLU A 444 -30.32 17.17 4.41
N SER A 445 -31.55 16.70 4.26
CA SER A 445 -32.22 15.80 5.20
C SER A 445 -31.72 14.36 5.12
N PRO A 446 -31.82 13.60 6.22
CA PRO A 446 -32.33 13.99 7.54
C PRO A 446 -31.26 14.62 8.44
N ARG A 447 -31.69 15.48 9.38
CA ARG A 447 -30.82 15.88 10.50
C ARG A 447 -30.51 14.66 11.36
N THR A 448 -29.23 14.36 11.54
CA THR A 448 -28.74 13.14 12.18
C THR A 448 -27.68 13.49 13.22
N ARG A 449 -27.79 12.91 14.43
CA ARG A 449 -26.75 13.01 15.46
C ARG A 449 -25.62 12.04 15.15
N VAL A 450 -24.42 12.56 14.93
CA VAL A 450 -23.22 11.79 14.58
C VAL A 450 -22.08 12.11 15.52
N THR A 451 -21.26 11.10 15.84
CA THR A 451 -19.99 11.31 16.53
C THR A 451 -18.88 11.29 15.49
N VAL A 452 -18.21 12.42 15.31
CA VAL A 452 -17.09 12.59 14.39
C VAL A 452 -15.80 12.48 15.20
N PRO A 453 -15.00 11.40 15.03
CA PRO A 453 -13.69 11.30 15.66
C PRO A 453 -12.80 12.47 15.26
N ALA A 454 -11.89 12.90 16.15
CA ALA A 454 -10.96 13.97 15.80
C ALA A 454 -10.13 13.58 14.56
N PHE A 455 -10.00 14.53 13.64
CA PHE A 455 -9.28 14.36 12.37
C PHE A 455 -8.55 15.64 11.99
N PHE A 456 -7.73 15.57 10.95
CA PHE A 456 -7.07 16.73 10.35
C PHE A 456 -7.59 16.93 8.93
N LEU A 457 -7.86 18.18 8.56
CA LEU A 457 -8.33 18.58 7.23
C LEU A 457 -7.37 19.60 6.63
N ASP A 458 -7.08 19.51 5.33
CA ASP A 458 -6.28 20.52 4.65
C ASP A 458 -6.96 21.90 4.72
N LYS A 459 -6.17 22.93 5.06
CA LYS A 459 -6.64 24.31 5.21
C LYS A 459 -7.03 24.94 3.88
N LEU A 460 -6.48 24.45 2.77
CA LEU A 460 -6.68 24.93 1.42
C LEU A 460 -7.15 23.77 0.52
N GLU A 461 -7.79 24.11 -0.59
CA GLU A 461 -8.08 23.18 -1.68
C GLU A 461 -6.76 22.73 -2.37
N VAL A 462 -6.75 21.55 -2.98
CA VAL A 462 -5.57 21.10 -3.75
C VAL A 462 -5.43 21.94 -5.01
N THR A 463 -4.23 22.48 -5.26
CA THR A 463 -3.95 23.36 -6.41
C THR A 463 -3.57 22.60 -7.68
N ASN A 464 -3.70 23.26 -8.84
CA ASN A 464 -3.24 22.71 -10.12
C ASN A 464 -1.74 22.37 -10.11
N GLU A 465 -0.91 23.18 -9.44
CA GLU A 465 0.53 22.92 -9.34
C GLU A 465 0.82 21.61 -8.61
N GLU A 466 0.19 21.40 -7.46
CA GLU A 466 0.37 20.20 -6.65
C GLU A 466 -0.14 18.94 -7.36
N PHE A 467 -1.31 19.01 -7.99
CA PHE A 467 -1.86 17.87 -8.74
C PHE A 467 -1.02 17.54 -9.97
N ALA A 468 -0.55 18.53 -10.72
CA ALA A 468 0.37 18.32 -11.83
C ALA A 468 1.72 17.72 -11.36
N ARG A 469 2.23 18.17 -10.21
CA ARG A 469 3.42 17.60 -9.57
C ARG A 469 3.20 16.11 -9.27
N MET A 470 2.06 15.71 -8.72
CA MET A 470 1.71 14.29 -8.51
C MET A 470 1.68 13.51 -9.84
N LEU A 471 0.98 14.00 -10.88
CA LEU A 471 0.91 13.31 -12.18
C LEU A 471 2.31 13.10 -12.78
N THR A 472 3.19 14.10 -12.71
CA THR A 472 4.58 14.00 -13.18
C THR A 472 5.40 12.95 -12.43
N HIS A 473 5.22 12.80 -11.12
CA HIS A 473 5.87 11.73 -10.36
C HIS A 473 5.34 10.33 -10.74
N MET A 474 4.10 10.23 -11.23
CA MET A 474 3.46 8.99 -11.63
C MET A 474 3.56 8.66 -13.14
N LYS A 475 4.23 9.49 -13.96
CA LYS A 475 4.20 9.39 -15.44
C LYS A 475 4.54 8.02 -16.04
N GLY A 476 5.27 7.16 -15.32
CA GLY A 476 5.59 5.80 -15.76
C GLY A 476 4.44 4.77 -15.60
N ILE A 477 3.32 5.15 -14.96
CA ILE A 477 2.13 4.31 -14.75
C ILE A 477 0.82 5.01 -15.19
N LEU A 478 0.96 6.12 -15.92
CA LEU A 478 -0.15 6.88 -16.48
C LEU A 478 -0.18 6.73 -17.99
N GLU A 479 -1.39 6.62 -18.53
CA GLU A 479 -1.69 6.68 -19.95
C GLU A 479 -2.36 8.02 -20.23
N VAL A 480 -2.04 8.61 -21.38
CA VAL A 480 -2.62 9.88 -21.84
C VAL A 480 -3.30 9.60 -23.17
N GLU A 481 -4.61 9.74 -23.19
CA GLU A 481 -5.47 9.54 -24.35
C GLU A 481 -5.73 10.90 -25.02
N GLY A 482 -5.61 10.95 -26.34
CA GLY A 482 -5.89 12.14 -27.13
C GLY A 482 -7.39 12.33 -27.39
N ASP A 483 -7.82 13.56 -27.64
CA ASP A 483 -9.16 13.84 -28.15
C ASP A 483 -9.37 13.19 -29.52
N GLU A 484 -10.54 12.59 -29.78
CA GLU A 484 -10.85 11.90 -31.03
C GLU A 484 -10.75 12.82 -32.27
N THR A 485 -10.93 14.14 -32.10
CA THR A 485 -11.04 15.10 -33.21
C THR A 485 -9.70 15.71 -33.63
N ASP A 486 -8.91 16.20 -32.67
CA ASP A 486 -7.63 16.88 -32.92
C ASP A 486 -6.41 16.15 -32.35
N HIS A 487 -6.62 14.97 -31.74
CA HIS A 487 -5.60 14.14 -31.10
C HIS A 487 -4.84 14.85 -29.97
N TYR A 488 -5.36 15.99 -29.47
CA TYR A 488 -4.74 16.74 -28.39
C TYR A 488 -4.82 15.94 -27.08
N PRO A 489 -3.73 15.85 -26.28
CA PRO A 489 -3.74 15.20 -24.97
C PRO A 489 -4.91 15.65 -24.09
N ARG A 490 -5.86 14.73 -23.85
CA ARG A 490 -7.14 15.04 -23.20
C ARG A 490 -7.32 14.27 -21.91
N TYR A 491 -7.48 12.95 -21.96
CA TYR A 491 -7.79 12.19 -20.75
C TYR A 491 -6.55 11.54 -20.17
N VAL A 492 -6.37 11.65 -18.85
CA VAL A 492 -5.27 10.98 -18.15
C VAL A 492 -5.83 9.83 -17.33
N HIS A 493 -5.30 8.64 -17.58
CA HIS A 493 -5.75 7.39 -16.99
C HIS A 493 -4.62 6.73 -16.21
N ARG A 494 -4.97 5.95 -15.18
CA ARG A 494 -4.03 5.02 -14.58
C ARG A 494 -3.99 3.71 -15.40
N SER A 495 -2.82 3.39 -15.94
CA SER A 495 -2.59 2.15 -16.71
C SER A 495 -2.97 0.91 -15.88
N LYS A 496 -3.77 0.01 -16.48
CA LYS A 496 -4.17 -1.26 -15.87
C LYS A 496 -4.31 -2.38 -16.89
N VAL A 497 -3.74 -3.52 -16.55
CA VAL A 497 -4.00 -4.80 -17.21
C VAL A 497 -5.34 -5.36 -16.68
N ALA A 498 -6.36 -5.29 -17.55
CA ALA A 498 -7.75 -5.73 -17.36
C ALA A 498 -8.67 -4.86 -16.47
N GLY A 499 -9.79 -4.43 -17.07
CA GLY A 499 -10.80 -3.53 -16.50
C GLY A 499 -10.76 -2.15 -17.17
N GLU A 500 -11.90 -1.46 -17.20
CA GLU A 500 -11.97 -0.06 -17.65
C GLU A 500 -11.00 0.83 -16.82
N PRO A 501 -10.24 1.74 -17.43
CA PRO A 501 -9.22 2.53 -16.76
C PRO A 501 -9.80 3.46 -15.69
N ASP A 502 -9.03 3.77 -14.63
CA ASP A 502 -9.39 4.84 -13.70
C ASP A 502 -9.03 6.17 -14.37
N LEU A 503 -10.02 6.84 -14.96
CA LEU A 503 -9.93 8.20 -15.50
C LEU A 503 -9.70 9.20 -14.36
N LEU A 504 -8.62 9.99 -14.43
CA LEU A 504 -8.15 10.84 -13.33
C LEU A 504 -8.46 12.33 -13.53
N ILE A 505 -8.21 12.85 -14.74
CA ILE A 505 -8.37 14.28 -15.09
C ILE A 505 -8.64 14.44 -16.59
N ASP A 506 -9.45 15.44 -16.94
CA ASP A 506 -9.63 15.95 -18.31
C ASP A 506 -8.77 17.22 -18.52
N LEU A 507 -7.89 17.17 -19.52
CA LEU A 507 -6.99 18.23 -19.95
C LEU A 507 -7.58 19.03 -21.13
N TYR A 508 -8.90 19.04 -21.29
CA TYR A 508 -9.62 19.78 -22.32
C TYR A 508 -9.16 21.26 -22.43
N LYS A 509 -8.78 21.64 -23.65
CA LYS A 509 -7.85 22.75 -23.95
C LYS A 509 -8.33 24.14 -23.51
N GLU A 510 -9.64 24.38 -23.51
CA GLU A 510 -10.28 25.63 -23.13
C GLU A 510 -10.22 25.87 -21.61
N PHE A 511 -10.37 24.80 -20.80
CA PHE A 511 -10.66 24.93 -19.36
C PHE A 511 -9.59 24.33 -18.44
N ARG A 512 -8.63 23.56 -18.98
CA ARG A 512 -7.57 22.91 -18.19
C ARG A 512 -6.74 23.91 -17.37
N GLY A 513 -6.56 23.61 -16.08
CA GLY A 513 -5.53 24.25 -15.24
C GLY A 513 -4.15 23.61 -15.38
N ILE A 514 -4.09 22.38 -15.93
CA ILE A 514 -2.89 21.55 -16.09
C ILE A 514 -2.69 21.24 -17.57
N GLU A 515 -1.44 21.12 -18.02
CA GLU A 515 -1.12 20.66 -19.36
C GLU A 515 -0.07 19.55 -19.35
N TYR A 516 -0.19 18.66 -20.34
CA TYR A 516 0.78 17.61 -20.61
C TYR A 516 1.79 18.09 -21.66
N LEU A 517 3.05 17.66 -21.50
CA LEU A 517 4.18 18.07 -22.32
C LEU A 517 4.92 16.82 -22.83
N ASP A 518 4.71 16.52 -24.11
CA ASP A 518 5.27 15.35 -24.79
C ASP A 518 6.80 15.26 -24.70
N THR A 519 7.48 16.41 -24.73
CA THR A 519 8.94 16.53 -24.76
C THR A 519 9.66 15.82 -23.61
N TYR A 520 9.01 15.66 -22.45
CA TYR A 520 9.53 14.86 -21.33
C TYR A 520 8.47 13.94 -20.69
N ARG A 521 7.34 13.77 -21.39
CA ARG A 521 6.14 13.02 -20.97
C ARG A 521 5.69 13.37 -19.55
N GLY A 522 5.56 14.66 -19.25
CA GLY A 522 5.21 15.16 -17.92
C GLY A 522 4.10 16.19 -17.92
N PHE A 523 3.66 16.58 -16.74
CA PHE A 523 2.55 17.48 -16.49
C PHE A 523 3.02 18.71 -15.72
N ARG A 524 2.50 19.88 -16.06
CA ARG A 524 2.66 21.12 -15.27
C ARG A 524 1.34 21.85 -15.15
N ALA A 525 1.19 22.67 -14.12
CA ALA A 525 0.15 23.70 -14.15
C ALA A 525 0.44 24.68 -15.31
N ARG A 526 -0.62 25.23 -15.90
CA ARG A 526 -0.50 26.28 -16.91
C ARG A 526 -0.04 27.59 -16.25
N PRO A 527 0.81 28.39 -16.92
CA PRO A 527 1.20 29.71 -16.47
C PRO A 527 -0.01 30.57 -16.08
N GLY A 528 -0.02 31.11 -14.86
CA GLY A 528 -1.09 31.91 -14.29
C GLY A 528 -2.28 31.13 -13.73
N ARG A 529 -2.21 29.79 -13.66
CA ARG A 529 -3.25 28.91 -13.10
C ARG A 529 -2.74 27.99 -11.98
N GLU A 530 -1.48 28.14 -11.58
CA GLU A 530 -0.76 27.31 -10.60
C GLU A 530 -1.52 27.20 -9.28
N HIS A 531 -1.92 28.34 -8.72
CA HIS A 531 -2.59 28.46 -7.43
C HIS A 531 -4.13 28.40 -7.50
N LEU A 532 -4.71 28.22 -8.69
CA LEU A 532 -6.14 27.89 -8.81
C LEU A 532 -6.36 26.44 -8.33
N PRO A 533 -7.55 26.11 -7.80
CA PRO A 533 -7.88 24.73 -7.43
C PRO A 533 -7.77 23.78 -8.63
N ALA A 534 -7.36 22.54 -8.34
CA ALA A 534 -7.35 21.44 -9.28
C ALA A 534 -8.79 21.02 -9.59
N SER A 535 -9.31 21.48 -10.73
CA SER A 535 -10.62 21.12 -11.26
C SER A 535 -10.49 20.26 -12.52
N LEU A 536 -11.63 19.80 -13.07
CA LEU A 536 -11.67 18.71 -14.06
C LEU A 536 -11.06 17.39 -13.55
N VAL A 537 -10.93 17.24 -12.23
CA VAL A 537 -10.41 16.03 -11.57
C VAL A 537 -11.59 15.13 -11.18
N SER A 538 -11.50 13.85 -11.54
CA SER A 538 -12.52 12.86 -11.20
C SER A 538 -12.41 12.49 -9.71
N TRP A 539 -13.42 11.80 -9.17
CA TRP A 539 -13.32 11.25 -7.82
C TRP A 539 -12.14 10.27 -7.68
N TYR A 540 -11.81 9.54 -8.74
CA TYR A 540 -10.65 8.63 -8.77
C TYR A 540 -9.32 9.39 -8.75
N GLY A 541 -9.21 10.50 -9.50
CA GLY A 541 -8.05 11.39 -9.47
C GLY A 541 -7.86 12.06 -8.11
N ALA A 542 -8.94 12.62 -7.56
CA ALA A 542 -8.95 13.26 -6.24
C ALA A 542 -8.56 12.29 -5.12
N LYS A 543 -9.15 11.10 -5.13
CA LYS A 543 -8.80 10.03 -4.20
C LYS A 543 -7.35 9.59 -4.34
N LEU A 544 -6.87 9.36 -5.57
CA LEU A 544 -5.50 8.94 -5.83
C LEU A 544 -4.50 9.98 -5.33
N TYR A 545 -4.77 11.27 -5.55
CA TYR A 545 -3.95 12.35 -4.98
C TYR A 545 -3.86 12.23 -3.47
N CYS A 546 -5.00 12.20 -2.75
CA CYS A 546 -4.96 12.08 -1.30
C CYS A 546 -4.18 10.83 -0.84
N GLU A 547 -4.40 9.67 -1.48
CA GLU A 547 -3.67 8.44 -1.18
C GLU A 547 -2.14 8.56 -1.41
N THR A 548 -1.69 9.29 -2.45
CA THR A 548 -0.25 9.56 -2.67
C THR A 548 0.35 10.46 -1.58
N GLN A 549 -0.43 11.38 -1.02
CA GLN A 549 -0.01 12.23 0.10
C GLN A 549 -0.09 11.54 1.47
N GLY A 550 -0.47 10.24 1.52
CA GLY A 550 -0.71 9.53 2.79
C GLY A 550 -2.00 9.96 3.50
N LYS A 551 -2.87 10.68 2.79
CA LYS A 551 -4.16 11.21 3.24
C LYS A 551 -5.32 10.41 2.60
N ARG A 552 -6.55 10.86 2.81
CA ARG A 552 -7.79 10.36 2.18
C ARG A 552 -8.70 11.54 1.83
N LEU A 553 -9.74 11.33 1.03
CA LEU A 553 -10.84 12.31 0.96
C LEU A 553 -11.58 12.34 2.32
N PRO A 554 -12.11 13.51 2.75
CA PRO A 554 -12.97 13.59 3.93
C PRO A 554 -14.23 12.73 3.75
N ALA A 555 -14.83 12.26 4.83
CA ALA A 555 -16.21 11.79 4.82
C ALA A 555 -17.18 12.99 4.74
N GLU A 556 -18.41 12.74 4.30
CA GLU A 556 -19.46 13.77 4.25
C GLU A 556 -19.65 14.48 5.61
N ASP A 557 -19.76 13.72 6.70
CA ASP A 557 -20.01 14.28 8.03
C ASP A 557 -18.78 14.95 8.63
N GLU A 558 -17.56 14.57 8.20
CA GLU A 558 -16.31 15.26 8.56
C GLU A 558 -16.22 16.63 7.87
N TRP A 559 -16.54 16.67 6.58
CA TRP A 559 -16.60 17.92 5.83
C TRP A 559 -17.60 18.90 6.46
N GLU A 560 -18.81 18.40 6.77
CA GLU A 560 -19.82 19.23 7.43
C GLU A 560 -19.41 19.64 8.85
N ALA A 561 -18.74 18.77 9.62
CA ALA A 561 -18.20 19.13 10.92
C ALA A 561 -17.20 20.29 10.86
N ALA A 562 -16.34 20.32 9.85
CA ALA A 562 -15.37 21.41 9.65
C ALA A 562 -16.05 22.74 9.28
N ALA A 563 -17.04 22.70 8.37
CA ALA A 563 -17.82 23.88 8.01
C ALA A 563 -18.67 24.39 9.19
N ARG A 564 -19.53 23.52 9.73
CA ARG A 564 -20.55 23.85 10.74
C ARG A 564 -19.98 24.16 12.13
N GLY A 565 -18.85 23.55 12.51
CA GLY A 565 -18.26 23.71 13.84
C GLY A 565 -19.14 23.22 14.99
N ARG A 566 -18.73 23.52 16.23
CA ARG A 566 -19.51 23.23 17.45
C ARG A 566 -20.65 24.23 17.68
N ASP A 567 -20.57 25.36 16.98
CA ASP A 567 -21.42 26.55 16.99
C ASP A 567 -22.63 26.44 16.03
N ASN A 568 -22.75 25.33 15.28
CA ASN A 568 -23.87 25.05 14.37
C ASN A 568 -24.04 26.13 13.27
N ARG A 569 -22.92 26.60 12.69
CA ARG A 569 -22.88 27.67 11.70
C ARG A 569 -23.63 27.33 10.41
N ARG A 570 -24.39 28.30 9.90
CA ARG A 570 -25.09 28.26 8.61
C ARG A 570 -24.14 28.18 7.41
N TYR A 571 -23.08 28.99 7.40
CA TYR A 571 -21.98 28.94 6.45
C TYR A 571 -20.66 28.60 7.18
N PRO A 572 -19.59 28.17 6.49
CA PRO A 572 -18.31 27.83 7.13
C PRO A 572 -17.74 28.93 8.05
N TRP A 573 -18.02 30.19 7.72
CA TRP A 573 -17.56 31.39 8.44
C TRP A 573 -18.56 31.95 9.48
N GLY A 574 -19.72 31.32 9.66
CA GLY A 574 -20.77 31.78 10.58
C GLY A 574 -22.11 32.02 9.88
N ASP A 575 -22.97 32.82 10.50
CA ASP A 575 -24.34 33.04 10.01
C ASP A 575 -24.51 34.34 9.19
N ALA A 576 -23.44 35.14 9.07
CA ALA A 576 -23.43 36.36 8.27
C ALA A 576 -23.60 36.04 6.77
N PRO A 577 -24.47 36.77 6.03
CA PRO A 577 -24.61 36.61 4.59
C PRO A 577 -23.27 36.70 3.83
N PRO A 578 -23.11 35.99 2.69
CA PRO A 578 -21.95 36.15 1.82
C PRO A 578 -21.82 37.60 1.32
N ARG A 579 -20.65 38.19 1.51
CA ARG A 579 -20.26 39.53 1.02
C ARG A 579 -19.58 39.40 -0.34
N CYS A 580 -19.85 40.36 -1.22
CA CYS A 580 -19.34 40.28 -2.60
C CYS A 580 -17.81 40.42 -2.64
N GLY A 581 -17.15 39.57 -3.43
CA GLY A 581 -15.69 39.55 -3.56
C GLY A 581 -14.95 38.93 -2.37
N GLU A 582 -15.64 38.67 -1.24
CA GLU A 582 -15.05 38.03 -0.05
C GLU A 582 -15.37 36.52 0.04
N VAL A 583 -16.30 36.04 -0.80
CA VAL A 583 -16.65 34.63 -0.99
C VAL A 583 -16.78 34.36 -2.49
N VAL A 584 -16.21 33.26 -2.98
CA VAL A 584 -16.17 32.92 -4.42
C VAL A 584 -17.37 32.04 -4.79
N ILE A 585 -18.55 32.65 -4.89
CA ILE A 585 -19.80 31.96 -5.25
C ILE A 585 -20.61 32.71 -6.31
N LYS A 586 -21.42 31.98 -7.06
CA LYS A 586 -22.31 32.58 -8.08
C LYS A 586 -23.42 33.42 -7.43
N SER A 587 -23.59 34.67 -7.85
CA SER A 587 -24.77 35.48 -7.52
C SER A 587 -26.00 35.04 -8.34
N ASP A 588 -26.51 33.83 -8.07
CA ASP A 588 -27.66 33.20 -8.73
C ASP A 588 -29.00 33.35 -7.96
N GLY A 589 -29.00 34.08 -6.84
CA GLY A 589 -30.17 34.31 -6.00
C GLY A 589 -30.60 33.13 -5.13
N LYS A 590 -29.93 31.98 -5.20
CA LYS A 590 -30.24 30.80 -4.37
C LYS A 590 -29.72 30.92 -2.93
N VAL A 591 -28.82 31.86 -2.68
CA VAL A 591 -28.40 32.33 -1.36
C VAL A 591 -28.52 33.85 -1.33
N ARG A 592 -29.01 34.39 -0.22
CA ARG A 592 -29.12 35.83 0.00
C ARG A 592 -27.74 36.42 0.29
N MET A 593 -27.15 37.09 -0.69
CA MET A 593 -25.88 37.82 -0.55
C MET A 593 -26.13 39.26 -0.06
N SER A 594 -25.07 39.96 0.38
CA SER A 594 -25.16 41.40 0.67
C SER A 594 -25.59 42.21 -0.58
N PRO A 595 -26.31 43.34 -0.41
CA PRO A 595 -26.70 44.18 -1.53
C PRO A 595 -25.48 44.68 -2.32
N ALA A 596 -25.63 44.78 -3.65
CA ALA A 596 -24.59 45.16 -4.61
C ALA A 596 -23.54 44.08 -4.98
N CYS A 597 -23.93 42.80 -5.07
CA CYS A 597 -23.21 41.89 -5.96
C CYS A 597 -23.63 42.10 -7.44
N PRO A 598 -22.73 42.56 -8.34
CA PRO A 598 -22.91 42.30 -9.76
C PRO A 598 -22.81 40.79 -10.04
N PRO A 599 -23.36 40.28 -11.16
CA PRO A 599 -23.02 38.93 -11.62
C PRO A 599 -21.51 38.87 -11.88
N GLY A 600 -20.79 38.18 -10.98
CA GLY A 600 -19.33 38.07 -11.05
C GLY A 600 -18.85 37.25 -12.25
N PRO A 601 -17.54 37.35 -12.59
CA PRO A 601 -16.94 36.44 -13.55
C PRO A 601 -17.11 35.00 -13.06
N GLY A 602 -17.65 34.13 -13.91
CA GLY A 602 -17.92 32.73 -13.57
C GLY A 602 -16.66 31.89 -13.70
N GLU A 603 -15.70 32.09 -12.80
CA GLU A 603 -14.43 31.36 -12.79
C GLU A 603 -13.87 31.14 -11.37
N ALA A 604 -12.94 30.19 -11.25
CA ALA A 604 -12.25 29.90 -9.99
C ALA A 604 -11.18 30.94 -9.68
N HIS A 605 -10.99 31.22 -8.39
CA HIS A 605 -9.97 32.11 -7.87
C HIS A 605 -8.79 31.31 -7.27
N PRO A 606 -7.62 31.94 -7.03
CA PRO A 606 -6.54 31.31 -6.29
C PRO A 606 -6.99 30.86 -4.90
N VAL A 607 -6.52 29.70 -4.44
CA VAL A 607 -6.93 29.12 -3.16
C VAL A 607 -6.55 30.03 -1.99
N GLY A 608 -7.42 30.13 -0.98
CA GLY A 608 -7.20 30.86 0.25
C GLY A 608 -7.48 32.37 0.21
N ILE A 609 -7.81 32.97 -0.94
CA ILE A 609 -7.96 34.42 -1.04
C ILE A 609 -9.33 34.96 -0.59
N ALA A 610 -10.32 34.09 -0.40
CA ALA A 610 -11.65 34.49 0.06
C ALA A 610 -11.60 34.96 1.53
N THR A 611 -11.67 36.27 1.76
CA THR A 611 -11.46 36.86 3.10
C THR A 611 -12.58 36.58 4.10
N GLN A 612 -13.79 36.27 3.62
CA GLN A 612 -14.89 35.85 4.48
C GLN A 612 -14.96 34.33 4.61
N ASP A 613 -14.61 33.56 3.57
CA ASP A 613 -14.77 32.10 3.57
C ASP A 613 -13.63 31.39 4.33
N VAL A 614 -13.57 31.63 5.64
CA VAL A 614 -12.59 31.06 6.57
C VAL A 614 -13.30 30.57 7.84
N THR A 615 -13.08 29.31 8.21
CA THR A 615 -13.63 28.75 9.46
C THR A 615 -12.85 29.23 10.69
N ALA A 616 -13.45 29.04 11.88
CA ALA A 616 -12.75 29.28 13.16
C ALA A 616 -11.45 28.47 13.32
N ASP A 617 -11.34 27.32 12.65
CA ASP A 617 -10.16 26.44 12.65
C ASP A 617 -9.11 26.85 11.59
N GLY A 618 -9.37 27.92 10.83
CA GLY A 618 -8.49 28.45 9.80
C GLY A 618 -8.49 27.61 8.52
N ILE A 619 -9.64 27.07 8.12
CA ILE A 619 -9.84 26.38 6.84
C ILE A 619 -10.54 27.34 5.88
N HIS A 620 -10.01 27.49 4.67
CA HIS A 620 -10.49 28.40 3.64
C HIS A 620 -11.37 27.68 2.61
N ASP A 621 -12.20 28.46 1.91
CA ASP A 621 -12.92 28.08 0.68
C ASP A 621 -13.87 26.87 0.83
N LEU A 622 -14.44 26.62 2.02
CA LEU A 622 -15.43 25.53 2.17
C LEU A 622 -16.81 25.94 1.62
N GLY A 623 -17.12 27.23 1.54
CA GLY A 623 -18.39 27.73 1.05
C GLY A 623 -18.38 28.06 -0.44
N GLY A 624 -17.22 28.11 -1.08
CA GLY A 624 -17.07 28.61 -2.44
C GLY A 624 -15.84 28.08 -3.17
N ASN A 625 -15.40 28.84 -4.16
CA ASN A 625 -14.41 28.48 -5.16
C ASN A 625 -14.85 27.25 -5.98
N VAL A 626 -14.56 26.03 -5.54
CA VAL A 626 -15.08 24.80 -6.16
C VAL A 626 -15.81 23.91 -5.15
N ALA A 627 -16.84 23.21 -5.64
CA ALA A 627 -17.45 22.14 -4.86
C ALA A 627 -16.45 20.99 -4.69
N GLU A 628 -16.57 20.21 -3.64
CA GLU A 628 -15.54 19.25 -3.24
C GLU A 628 -16.00 17.81 -3.25
N TRP A 629 -15.15 16.92 -3.78
CA TRP A 629 -15.31 15.48 -3.61
C TRP A 629 -15.16 15.04 -2.16
N THR A 630 -16.12 14.22 -1.69
CA THR A 630 -15.98 13.44 -0.45
C THR A 630 -15.82 11.95 -0.75
N SER A 631 -15.38 11.17 0.24
CA SER A 631 -15.31 9.71 0.16
C SER A 631 -16.68 9.01 0.19
N SER A 632 -17.73 9.71 0.66
CA SER A 632 -19.06 9.15 0.91
C SER A 632 -19.84 8.85 -0.37
N TYR A 633 -20.65 7.79 -0.33
CA TYR A 633 -21.69 7.57 -1.34
C TYR A 633 -22.88 8.49 -1.08
N PHE A 634 -23.53 8.95 -2.14
CA PHE A 634 -24.83 9.60 -2.02
C PHE A 634 -25.93 8.53 -2.04
N VAL A 635 -26.78 8.53 -1.02
CA VAL A 635 -27.99 7.71 -0.93
C VAL A 635 -29.14 8.64 -0.57
N ASP A 636 -30.24 8.60 -1.33
CA ASP A 636 -31.34 9.53 -1.11
C ASP A 636 -32.00 9.29 0.25
N GLY A 637 -32.32 10.38 0.97
CA GLY A 637 -32.81 10.33 2.35
C GLY A 637 -31.84 9.75 3.39
N GLN A 638 -30.54 9.57 3.06
CA GLN A 638 -29.53 9.05 3.99
C GLN A 638 -28.21 9.84 3.88
N ARG A 639 -27.42 9.84 4.98
CA ARG A 639 -26.10 10.50 5.05
C ARG A 639 -24.94 9.51 5.07
N THR A 640 -25.00 8.54 5.98
CA THR A 640 -24.00 7.46 6.12
C THR A 640 -24.35 6.19 5.32
N GLY A 641 -25.38 6.27 4.47
CA GLY A 641 -25.86 5.16 3.66
C GLY A 641 -24.81 4.65 2.67
N LYS A 642 -24.80 3.33 2.45
CA LYS A 642 -24.06 2.69 1.36
C LYS A 642 -25.06 1.98 0.45
N PRO A 643 -25.04 2.19 -0.88
CA PRO A 643 -25.89 1.43 -1.78
C PRO A 643 -25.64 -0.07 -1.64
N VAL A 644 -26.68 -0.88 -1.81
CA VAL A 644 -26.52 -2.34 -1.92
C VAL A 644 -25.86 -2.65 -3.26
N ASN A 645 -24.73 -3.38 -3.24
CA ASN A 645 -23.89 -3.66 -4.41
C ASN A 645 -23.57 -2.38 -5.23
N PRO A 646 -22.82 -1.42 -4.65
CA PRO A 646 -22.53 -0.16 -5.32
C PRO A 646 -21.68 -0.43 -6.57
N GLY A 647 -22.29 -0.23 -7.74
CA GLY A 647 -21.58 -0.25 -9.02
C GLY A 647 -20.49 0.83 -9.06
N ARG A 648 -19.60 0.73 -10.05
CA ARG A 648 -18.45 1.65 -10.19
C ARG A 648 -18.88 3.12 -10.16
N ASP A 649 -19.94 3.46 -10.89
CA ASP A 649 -20.44 4.83 -11.00
C ASP A 649 -21.53 5.20 -9.97
N ALA A 650 -21.66 4.41 -8.89
CA ALA A 650 -22.54 4.75 -7.78
C ALA A 650 -22.20 6.17 -7.26
N PRO A 651 -23.17 7.11 -7.23
CA PRO A 651 -22.88 8.52 -7.01
C PRO A 651 -22.16 8.81 -5.69
N ARG A 652 -21.27 9.80 -5.74
CA ARG A 652 -20.54 10.32 -4.59
C ARG A 652 -21.17 11.63 -4.13
N VAL A 653 -21.09 11.87 -2.83
CA VAL A 653 -21.44 13.17 -2.25
C VAL A 653 -20.39 14.19 -2.67
N ILE A 654 -20.87 15.33 -3.16
CA ILE A 654 -20.09 16.57 -3.28
C ILE A 654 -20.62 17.62 -2.30
N ARG A 655 -19.72 18.43 -1.75
CA ARG A 655 -20.01 19.46 -0.74
C ARG A 655 -19.52 20.85 -1.17
N GLY A 656 -19.98 21.89 -0.47
CA GLY A 656 -19.57 23.27 -0.73
C GLY A 656 -20.29 23.92 -1.90
N GLY A 657 -20.16 25.25 -1.97
CA GLY A 657 -20.60 26.05 -3.11
C GLY A 657 -19.56 26.05 -4.22
N SER A 658 -19.74 26.91 -5.22
CA SER A 658 -18.67 27.20 -6.20
C SER A 658 -18.96 28.51 -6.92
N TRP A 659 -17.98 29.00 -7.68
CA TRP A 659 -18.18 30.09 -8.65
C TRP A 659 -19.36 29.84 -9.62
N ALA A 660 -19.81 28.59 -9.78
CA ALA A 660 -20.93 28.19 -10.64
C ALA A 660 -22.29 28.05 -9.91
N SER A 661 -22.34 27.99 -8.57
CA SER A 661 -23.61 27.94 -7.82
C SER A 661 -23.45 28.30 -6.33
N SER A 662 -24.39 29.10 -5.78
CA SER A 662 -24.35 29.51 -4.37
C SER A 662 -24.98 28.52 -3.38
N VAL A 663 -25.97 27.71 -3.80
CA VAL A 663 -26.83 26.94 -2.86
C VAL A 663 -26.06 25.95 -1.96
N GLY A 664 -24.90 25.49 -2.43
CA GLY A 664 -24.00 24.60 -1.70
C GLY A 664 -23.11 25.30 -0.66
N ALA A 665 -23.08 26.64 -0.62
CA ALA A 665 -22.21 27.41 0.27
C ALA A 665 -22.56 27.27 1.76
N ARG A 666 -23.79 26.82 2.06
CA ARG A 666 -24.23 26.50 3.42
C ARG A 666 -23.52 25.23 3.90
N SER A 667 -23.23 25.13 5.19
CA SER A 667 -22.49 24.01 5.79
C SER A 667 -23.14 22.64 5.52
N THR A 668 -24.47 22.60 5.32
CA THR A 668 -25.25 21.40 4.98
C THR A 668 -25.29 21.08 3.50
N GLY A 669 -24.92 22.03 2.63
CA GLY A 669 -25.06 21.97 1.18
C GLY A 669 -24.45 20.70 0.59
N ARG A 670 -25.30 19.77 0.15
CA ARG A 670 -24.88 18.49 -0.44
C ARG A 670 -25.53 18.21 -1.78
N ALA A 671 -24.71 17.84 -2.76
CA ALA A 671 -25.18 17.36 -4.05
C ALA A 671 -24.49 16.03 -4.39
N GLN A 672 -24.76 15.51 -5.58
CA GLN A 672 -24.17 14.26 -6.05
C GLN A 672 -23.65 14.34 -7.49
N ARG A 673 -22.62 13.55 -7.75
CA ARG A 673 -22.08 13.27 -9.09
C ARG A 673 -21.61 11.82 -9.17
N PRO A 674 -21.75 11.16 -10.34
CA PRO A 674 -21.00 9.94 -10.63
C PRO A 674 -19.50 10.20 -10.50
N PRO A 675 -18.70 9.26 -9.96
CA PRO A 675 -17.27 9.45 -9.66
C PRO A 675 -16.38 9.70 -10.89
N SER A 676 -16.89 9.42 -12.09
CA SER A 676 -16.26 9.65 -13.39
C SER A 676 -16.47 11.08 -13.94
N VAL A 677 -17.40 11.88 -13.38
CA VAL A 677 -17.64 13.27 -13.84
C VAL A 677 -16.47 14.17 -13.46
N MET A 678 -16.11 15.08 -14.37
CA MET A 678 -15.01 16.04 -14.19
C MET A 678 -15.55 17.45 -14.46
N GLY A 679 -15.78 18.21 -13.40
CA GLY A 679 -16.37 19.56 -13.48
C GLY A 679 -15.31 20.65 -13.33
N GLN A 680 -15.46 21.75 -14.06
CA GLN A 680 -14.61 22.94 -13.90
C GLN A 680 -14.81 23.63 -12.54
N ASN A 681 -15.98 23.41 -11.92
CA ASN A 681 -16.39 23.93 -10.63
C ASN A 681 -16.32 22.87 -9.51
N LEU A 682 -15.57 21.78 -9.75
CA LEU A 682 -15.47 20.61 -8.88
C LEU A 682 -13.99 20.24 -8.66
N GLY A 683 -13.52 20.41 -7.44
CA GLY A 683 -12.20 20.02 -6.97
C GLY A 683 -12.31 19.19 -5.70
N PHE A 684 -11.34 19.33 -4.78
CA PHE A 684 -11.27 18.55 -3.55
C PHE A 684 -10.16 19.08 -2.61
N ARG A 685 -10.25 18.66 -1.34
CA ARG A 685 -9.17 18.71 -0.35
C ARG A 685 -9.00 17.35 0.34
N CYS A 686 -7.91 17.16 1.07
CA CYS A 686 -7.63 15.90 1.74
C CYS A 686 -7.73 15.99 3.27
N ALA A 687 -8.04 14.86 3.89
CA ALA A 687 -8.15 14.66 5.33
C ALA A 687 -7.22 13.52 5.79
N SER A 688 -6.86 13.51 7.07
CA SER A 688 -6.16 12.40 7.73
C SER A 688 -6.71 12.18 9.14
N ASN A 689 -6.58 10.96 9.68
CA ASN A 689 -7.08 10.66 11.03
C ASN A 689 -6.16 11.29 12.07
N ALA A 690 -6.69 11.78 13.21
CA ALA A 690 -5.84 12.46 14.20
C ALA A 690 -4.79 11.55 14.89
N VAL A 691 -4.89 10.23 14.71
CA VAL A 691 -3.97 9.22 15.25
C VAL A 691 -2.94 8.77 14.21
N ASP A 692 -3.24 8.88 12.92
CA ASP A 692 -2.37 8.41 11.81
C ASP A 692 -1.48 9.50 11.22
N ALA A 693 -1.78 10.77 11.53
CA ALA A 693 -1.07 11.91 10.98
C ALA A 693 0.28 12.10 11.66
N ARG A 694 1.33 11.56 11.02
CA ARG A 694 2.71 11.93 11.36
C ARG A 694 2.89 13.43 11.09
N PRO A 695 3.49 14.21 11.99
CA PRO A 695 3.86 15.58 11.68
C PRO A 695 4.88 15.56 10.53
N ALA A 696 4.62 16.31 9.45
CA ALA A 696 5.68 16.57 8.48
C ALA A 696 6.72 17.46 9.16
N THR A 697 7.99 17.07 9.10
CA THR A 697 9.09 17.78 9.74
C THR A 697 9.26 19.16 9.11
N SER A 698 9.09 20.19 9.93
CA SER A 698 9.26 21.58 9.49
C SER A 698 10.72 21.88 9.20
N SER A 699 11.03 22.18 7.93
CA SER A 699 12.27 22.88 7.58
C SER A 699 12.22 24.30 8.14
N GLN A 700 12.85 24.53 9.29
CA GLN A 700 13.26 25.87 9.71
C GLN A 700 14.74 26.02 9.37
N GLY A 701 15.02 26.94 8.45
CA GLY A 701 16.32 27.60 8.38
C GLY A 701 16.20 28.95 9.06
N ASP A 702 17.03 29.17 10.08
CA ASP A 702 17.84 30.36 10.33
C ASP A 702 19.04 29.91 11.20
#